data_AF-A0AAW3BN44-F1
#
_entry.id   AF-A0AAW3BN44-F1
#
_cell.length_a   1.000
_cell.length_b   1.000
_cell.length_c   1.000
_cell.angle_alpha   90.00
_cell.angle_beta   90.00
_cell.angle_gamma   90.00
#
_symmetry.space_group_name_H-M   'P 1'
#
loop_
_entity.id
_entity.type
_entity.pdbx_description
1 polymer ?
#
loop_
_entity_poly.entity_id
_entity_poly.type
_entity_poly.pdbx_seq_one_letter_code
_entity_poly.pdbx_strand_id
1 'polypeptide(L)'
;MPGTRPVETVLKALRRHAQLQRWQRQSKVPSAPGAATTTATTRPTHADHTLPQHRLLMSSSTSAESSTSALSSSSNFPALHVSQSLQRAYELRDTAQASSPMQRRLVKYLRCSTSKAESVEAFFLIARTHQEALSPATVADFTSTMLRHNVAAQMGVEAYEAALADAVGVAEDSPWGHIGPAEARAFVLYQARRLERYAVKGTSFHEQLGLTLEGADNAVVALTEHQLRKDVASSSALPVSCDTLVELIHLDISWSTALEVYKYAKELTRVDPPADMTARLMGLMTGYKTNGLGSRPWEMALELYDALLESGYDVPLDAHASALDAVWRCGESFVKLHNSLSPTDRDRMWDALVRIRERVSDAQVTGDAGCRFTEALIKAAGAAGRWEATVQLLSDMDVTLAATSHRLLVPTAESFLFTMASCNTAHNAAHASALYETFCALYTLRSAHPEALLTYLQSLRHVESLSAEIGPQVEALVMDGNGLDRPCCVVCLQLLSSQRVRTKQVEKWRVAQTLLRIYDSNPWPQQPQVRKAELQTVFRCCHLIAAAAASDEKLSPLAAAPCPLLTELRAYLVSVFGRDSRECQWLDDTEVYSLLTTQRWECALAIYQRQVVQRPLARVTDLPIPLRQARHMLAQTLLRCSRAAADVGRERENFFLDEEQGAQERAKTVDFLAFVVRTVREVYAGTGDTVCLSIVAELLLHQALHVPRARERQQLALDAMRELSCGLASAVTPRLIDLVSQALSITEEHVHSVLVDGSAQLRAKALERDRQRRIRASGCLEKIFT
;
A
#
# COMPACT_ATOMS: atom_id res chain seq x y z
N MET A 1 6.47 -23.77 15.79
CA MET A 1 6.82 -25.10 15.21
C MET A 1 5.57 -25.95 15.04
N PRO A 2 5.00 -26.02 13.83
CA PRO A 2 4.32 -27.22 13.32
C PRO A 2 5.08 -27.79 12.10
N GLY A 3 4.96 -29.11 11.88
CA GLY A 3 5.91 -29.87 11.04
C GLY A 3 5.79 -29.66 9.52
N THR A 4 6.94 -29.45 8.88
CA THR A 4 7.11 -29.49 7.43
C THR A 4 6.93 -30.91 6.89
N ARG A 5 6.01 -31.09 5.93
CA ARG A 5 5.97 -32.30 5.09
C ARG A 5 7.03 -32.19 3.99
N PRO A 6 7.64 -33.30 3.54
CA PRO A 6 8.82 -33.25 2.68
C PRO A 6 8.49 -32.69 1.29
N VAL A 7 9.30 -31.72 0.86
CA VAL A 7 9.25 -31.12 -0.48
C VAL A 7 9.66 -32.17 -1.53
N GLU A 8 8.98 -32.21 -2.66
CA GLU A 8 9.32 -33.13 -3.76
C GLU A 8 10.68 -32.71 -4.37
N THR A 9 11.66 -33.62 -4.34
CA THR A 9 13.07 -33.30 -4.62
C THR A 9 13.29 -32.74 -6.03
N VAL A 10 14.21 -31.77 -6.15
CA VAL A 10 14.56 -31.07 -7.41
C VAL A 10 14.89 -32.07 -8.52
N LEU A 11 15.61 -33.14 -8.17
CA LEU A 11 15.96 -34.25 -9.05
C LEU A 11 14.73 -34.95 -9.68
N LYS A 12 13.61 -35.05 -8.96
CA LYS A 12 12.35 -35.60 -9.45
C LYS A 12 11.60 -34.61 -10.35
N ALA A 13 11.66 -33.32 -10.06
CA ALA A 13 11.12 -32.26 -10.91
C ALA A 13 11.87 -32.16 -12.25
N LEU A 14 13.22 -32.16 -12.23
CA LEU A 14 14.06 -32.15 -13.44
C LEU A 14 13.85 -33.42 -14.29
N ARG A 15 13.77 -34.61 -13.67
CA ARG A 15 13.41 -35.85 -14.37
C ARG A 15 12.02 -35.76 -15.02
N ARG A 16 11.02 -35.17 -14.34
CA ARG A 16 9.69 -34.92 -14.91
C ARG A 16 9.74 -33.95 -16.09
N HIS A 17 10.51 -32.86 -15.99
CA HIS A 17 10.66 -31.90 -17.08
C HIS A 17 11.31 -32.55 -18.32
N ALA A 18 12.38 -33.33 -18.12
CA ALA A 18 13.01 -34.09 -19.20
C ALA A 18 12.09 -35.17 -19.81
N GLN A 19 11.27 -35.84 -18.99
CA GLN A 19 10.24 -36.78 -19.46
C GLN A 19 9.15 -36.06 -20.27
N LEU A 20 8.64 -34.93 -19.80
CA LEU A 20 7.63 -34.12 -20.50
C LEU A 20 8.16 -33.58 -21.83
N GLN A 21 9.41 -33.12 -21.88
CA GLN A 21 10.04 -32.72 -23.15
C GLN A 21 10.18 -33.91 -24.13
N ARG A 22 10.53 -35.11 -23.65
CA ARG A 22 10.55 -36.32 -24.50
C ARG A 22 9.14 -36.68 -24.99
N TRP A 23 8.13 -36.59 -24.13
CA TRP A 23 6.74 -36.88 -24.47
C TRP A 23 6.15 -35.87 -25.47
N GLN A 24 6.44 -34.57 -25.32
CA GLN A 24 6.05 -33.55 -26.29
C GLN A 24 6.74 -33.74 -27.65
N ARG A 25 7.98 -34.24 -27.69
CA ARG A 25 8.66 -34.63 -28.94
C ARG A 25 8.05 -35.89 -29.56
N GLN A 26 7.57 -36.85 -28.76
CA GLN A 26 6.85 -38.04 -29.23
C GLN A 26 5.40 -37.75 -29.66
N SER A 27 4.75 -36.75 -29.06
CA SER A 27 3.39 -36.31 -29.42
C SER A 27 3.35 -35.45 -30.70
N LYS A 28 4.50 -34.96 -31.19
CA LYS A 28 4.65 -34.25 -32.47
C LYS A 28 5.10 -35.20 -33.60
N VAL A 29 4.42 -36.34 -33.75
CA VAL A 29 4.43 -37.07 -35.02
C VAL A 29 3.48 -36.34 -35.98
N PRO A 30 3.88 -36.00 -37.22
CA PRO A 30 2.99 -35.35 -38.16
C PRO A 30 1.85 -36.29 -38.56
N SER A 31 0.62 -35.85 -38.37
CA SER A 31 -0.55 -36.49 -38.99
C SER A 31 -0.50 -36.25 -40.51
N ALA A 32 0.02 -37.23 -41.25
CA ALA A 32 -0.05 -37.22 -42.71
C ALA A 32 -1.52 -37.37 -43.16
N PRO A 33 -1.98 -36.63 -44.18
CA PRO A 33 -3.38 -36.64 -44.59
C PRO A 33 -3.70 -37.77 -45.56
N GLY A 34 -4.87 -38.38 -45.37
CA GLY A 34 -5.69 -39.02 -46.41
C GLY A 34 -6.16 -40.47 -46.57
N ALA A 35 -7.45 -40.58 -46.90
CA ALA A 35 -8.14 -41.69 -47.55
C ALA A 35 -7.92 -43.12 -47.01
N ALA A 36 -8.84 -43.57 -46.15
CA ALA A 36 -9.18 -44.98 -46.06
C ALA A 36 -10.22 -45.32 -47.14
N THR A 37 -9.78 -45.99 -48.22
CA THR A 37 -10.71 -46.66 -49.14
C THR A 37 -10.14 -47.97 -49.66
N THR A 38 -10.79 -49.07 -49.24
CA THR A 38 -10.94 -50.36 -49.96
C THR A 38 -9.71 -51.05 -50.56
N THR A 39 -9.43 -52.23 -50.01
CA THR A 39 -8.70 -53.34 -50.62
C THR A 39 -9.17 -53.69 -52.05
N ALA A 40 -8.25 -53.71 -53.02
CA ALA A 40 -8.34 -54.56 -54.22
C ALA A 40 -6.97 -54.76 -54.90
N THR A 41 -6.41 -55.96 -54.70
CA THR A 41 -5.82 -56.84 -55.75
C THR A 41 -4.68 -56.37 -56.68
N THR A 42 -3.72 -57.30 -56.90
CA THR A 42 -2.78 -57.44 -58.04
C THR A 42 -1.51 -56.57 -58.17
N ARG A 43 -0.37 -57.29 -58.09
CA ARG A 43 0.92 -57.16 -58.85
C ARG A 43 0.71 -56.94 -60.37
N PRO A 44 1.75 -56.64 -61.21
CA PRO A 44 3.16 -56.32 -60.92
C PRO A 44 3.84 -55.24 -61.85
N THR A 45 5.18 -55.18 -61.79
CA THR A 45 6.17 -54.95 -62.90
C THR A 45 6.53 -53.56 -63.47
N HIS A 46 7.85 -53.34 -63.54
CA HIS A 46 8.69 -52.57 -64.50
C HIS A 46 8.37 -51.11 -64.84
N ALA A 47 9.37 -50.23 -64.64
CA ALA A 47 10.01 -49.51 -65.76
C ALA A 47 11.43 -49.04 -65.39
N ASP A 48 12.35 -49.29 -66.32
CA ASP A 48 13.79 -49.04 -66.28
C ASP A 48 14.22 -47.59 -66.61
N HIS A 49 15.49 -47.29 -66.30
CA HIS A 49 16.35 -46.20 -66.85
C HIS A 49 15.94 -44.74 -66.51
N THR A 50 16.83 -43.82 -66.12
CA THR A 50 18.13 -43.48 -66.76
C THR A 50 19.11 -42.76 -65.81
N LEU A 51 20.37 -43.21 -65.81
CA LEU A 51 21.60 -42.40 -65.67
C LEU A 51 22.01 -41.89 -67.07
N PRO A 52 23.03 -41.02 -67.33
CA PRO A 52 24.23 -40.65 -66.54
C PRO A 52 24.44 -39.09 -66.48
N GLN A 53 25.57 -38.41 -66.21
CA GLN A 53 27.02 -38.70 -66.06
C GLN A 53 27.59 -38.06 -64.76
N HIS A 54 28.75 -38.37 -64.15
CA HIS A 54 30.09 -38.92 -64.50
C HIS A 54 31.22 -37.86 -64.58
N ARG A 55 32.41 -38.22 -64.01
CA ARG A 55 33.74 -37.55 -64.00
C ARG A 55 33.99 -36.51 -62.89
N LEU A 56 35.12 -36.52 -62.14
CA LEU A 56 36.35 -37.35 -62.05
C LEU A 56 36.80 -37.34 -60.55
N LEU A 57 37.09 -38.46 -59.86
CA LEU A 57 38.36 -39.22 -59.85
C LEU A 57 39.62 -38.32 -59.78
N MET A 58 40.21 -38.16 -58.58
CA MET A 58 41.31 -38.99 -58.00
C MET A 58 42.71 -38.61 -58.51
N SER A 59 43.84 -38.83 -57.81
CA SER A 59 44.13 -39.08 -56.37
C SER A 59 45.67 -39.21 -56.18
N SER A 60 46.19 -38.97 -54.97
CA SER A 60 47.35 -39.67 -54.39
C SER A 60 47.40 -39.30 -52.89
N SER A 61 47.15 -40.19 -51.91
CA SER A 61 47.86 -41.42 -51.50
C SER A 61 49.32 -41.12 -51.14
N THR A 62 49.79 -41.33 -49.90
CA THR A 62 49.86 -42.58 -49.10
C THR A 62 50.29 -42.22 -47.65
N SER A 63 50.20 -43.04 -46.58
CA SER A 63 49.44 -44.26 -46.21
C SER A 63 49.66 -44.58 -44.70
N ALA A 64 48.95 -45.58 -44.14
CA ALA A 64 48.89 -46.05 -42.73
C ALA A 64 47.83 -45.31 -41.84
N GLU A 65 46.62 -45.84 -41.60
CA GLU A 65 46.22 -47.10 -40.91
C GLU A 65 46.70 -47.15 -39.44
N SER A 66 45.88 -47.40 -38.42
CA SER A 66 44.43 -47.69 -38.28
C SER A 66 44.01 -47.30 -36.83
N SER A 67 42.76 -47.27 -36.36
CA SER A 67 41.50 -47.84 -36.85
C SER A 67 40.30 -46.98 -36.40
N THR A 68 39.28 -46.86 -37.26
CA THR A 68 37.98 -46.23 -36.95
C THR A 68 36.85 -47.19 -37.29
N SER A 69 35.90 -47.37 -36.36
CA SER A 69 34.55 -47.84 -36.69
C SER A 69 33.56 -46.67 -36.63
N ALA A 70 33.36 -46.01 -37.77
CA ALA A 70 32.10 -45.31 -38.06
C ALA A 70 31.10 -46.35 -38.64
N LEU A 71 29.78 -46.18 -38.73
CA LEU A 71 28.91 -45.00 -38.85
C LEU A 71 27.61 -45.27 -38.05
N SER A 72 26.83 -44.28 -37.61
CA SER A 72 25.79 -43.56 -38.40
C SER A 72 24.82 -42.93 -37.36
N SER A 73 24.00 -41.91 -37.64
CA SER A 73 23.53 -41.31 -38.89
C SER A 73 23.35 -39.79 -38.72
N SER A 74 23.25 -39.07 -39.84
CA SER A 74 23.13 -37.61 -39.88
C SER A 74 21.74 -37.10 -39.47
N SER A 75 21.71 -36.18 -38.51
CA SER A 75 20.63 -35.19 -38.39
C SER A 75 21.21 -33.78 -38.60
N ASN A 76 21.37 -33.39 -39.86
CA ASN A 76 21.87 -32.07 -40.25
C ASN A 76 20.83 -30.99 -39.94
N PHE A 77 20.71 -30.60 -38.67
CA PHE A 77 20.07 -29.36 -38.24
C PHE A 77 21.15 -28.29 -38.07
N PRO A 78 21.36 -27.38 -39.04
CA PRO A 78 22.37 -26.32 -38.90
C PRO A 78 22.13 -25.43 -37.66
N ALA A 79 20.88 -25.29 -37.21
CA ALA A 79 20.52 -24.58 -35.99
C ALA A 79 21.17 -25.15 -34.71
N LEU A 80 21.36 -26.48 -34.61
CA LEU A 80 21.97 -27.12 -33.43
C LEU A 80 23.51 -26.96 -33.40
N HIS A 81 24.15 -26.92 -34.57
CA HIS A 81 25.58 -26.61 -34.65
C HIS A 81 25.84 -25.11 -34.38
N VAL A 82 24.98 -24.22 -34.86
CA VAL A 82 25.12 -22.76 -34.63
C VAL A 82 24.93 -22.42 -33.16
N SER A 83 23.93 -22.99 -32.46
CA SER A 83 23.73 -22.74 -31.02
C SER A 83 24.89 -23.26 -30.17
N GLN A 84 25.41 -24.47 -30.44
CA GLN A 84 26.61 -24.99 -29.75
C GLN A 84 27.87 -24.15 -30.05
N SER A 85 27.99 -23.60 -31.25
CA SER A 85 29.12 -22.74 -31.63
C SER A 85 29.05 -21.37 -30.96
N LEU A 86 27.87 -20.75 -30.89
CA LEU A 86 27.63 -19.51 -30.18
C LEU A 86 27.81 -19.68 -28.67
N GLN A 87 27.27 -20.77 -28.10
CA GLN A 87 27.45 -21.07 -26.68
C GLN A 87 28.94 -21.24 -26.34
N ARG A 88 29.71 -22.00 -27.13
CA ARG A 88 31.17 -22.05 -26.99
C ARG A 88 31.85 -20.69 -27.17
N ALA A 89 31.37 -19.83 -28.05
CA ALA A 89 31.93 -18.48 -28.22
C ALA A 89 31.66 -17.57 -27.02
N TYR A 90 30.49 -17.67 -26.38
CA TYR A 90 30.20 -16.98 -25.12
C TYR A 90 30.98 -17.57 -23.94
N GLU A 91 31.06 -18.90 -23.82
CA GLU A 91 31.90 -19.58 -22.82
C GLU A 91 33.38 -19.19 -22.97
N LEU A 92 33.92 -19.16 -24.20
CA LEU A 92 35.28 -18.69 -24.48
C LEU A 92 35.45 -17.20 -24.21
N ARG A 93 34.45 -16.36 -24.48
CA ARG A 93 34.50 -14.92 -24.18
C ARG A 93 34.53 -14.65 -22.67
N ASP A 94 33.73 -15.37 -21.91
CA ASP A 94 33.58 -15.19 -20.45
C ASP A 94 34.65 -15.96 -19.65
N THR A 95 35.52 -16.72 -20.32
CA THR A 95 36.66 -17.44 -19.68
C THR A 95 38.04 -17.11 -20.27
N ALA A 96 38.13 -16.65 -21.52
CA ALA A 96 39.40 -16.52 -22.26
C ALA A 96 39.60 -15.12 -22.88
N GLN A 97 40.12 -14.20 -22.06
CA GLN A 97 40.96 -13.10 -22.53
C GLN A 97 42.20 -12.97 -21.60
N ALA A 98 43.26 -12.36 -22.12
CA ALA A 98 44.52 -12.15 -21.41
C ALA A 98 44.40 -11.06 -20.31
N SER A 99 43.70 -11.40 -19.23
CA SER A 99 43.48 -10.51 -18.08
C SER A 99 44.80 -10.10 -17.41
N SER A 100 44.90 -8.85 -16.98
CA SER A 100 46.09 -8.35 -16.30
C SER A 100 46.31 -9.08 -14.96
N PRO A 101 47.56 -9.13 -14.43
CA PRO A 101 47.86 -9.88 -13.20
C PRO A 101 47.01 -9.44 -12.00
N MET A 102 46.58 -8.18 -11.98
CA MET A 102 45.72 -7.59 -10.94
C MET A 102 44.27 -8.11 -11.06
N GLN A 103 43.70 -8.15 -12.26
CA GLN A 103 42.38 -8.75 -12.50
C GLN A 103 42.36 -10.25 -12.19
N ARG A 104 43.43 -11.00 -12.54
CA ARG A 104 43.57 -12.41 -12.16
C ARG A 104 43.65 -12.65 -10.65
N ARG A 105 44.20 -11.70 -9.88
CA ARG A 105 44.17 -11.74 -8.41
C ARG A 105 42.78 -11.45 -7.87
N LEU A 106 42.07 -10.47 -8.44
CA LEU A 106 40.67 -10.19 -8.09
C LEU A 106 39.76 -11.40 -8.27
N VAL A 107 39.80 -12.05 -9.44
CA VAL A 107 38.99 -13.24 -9.73
C VAL A 107 39.27 -14.37 -8.74
N LYS A 108 40.54 -14.61 -8.38
CA LYS A 108 40.89 -15.60 -7.34
C LYS A 108 40.35 -15.22 -5.97
N TYR A 109 40.42 -13.94 -5.61
CA TYR A 109 39.89 -13.43 -4.33
C TYR A 109 38.36 -13.57 -4.26
N LEU A 110 37.64 -13.15 -5.30
CA LEU A 110 36.17 -13.24 -5.38
C LEU A 110 35.67 -14.67 -5.21
N ARG A 111 36.32 -15.65 -5.86
CA ARG A 111 35.99 -17.08 -5.74
C ARG A 111 36.19 -17.65 -4.33
N CYS A 112 37.04 -17.02 -3.51
CA CYS A 112 37.30 -17.40 -2.12
C CYS A 112 36.68 -16.43 -1.09
N SER A 113 35.93 -15.43 -1.53
CA SER A 113 35.36 -14.39 -0.67
C SER A 113 34.28 -14.97 0.26
N THR A 114 34.31 -14.51 1.52
CA THR A 114 33.38 -14.96 2.56
C THR A 114 32.22 -13.99 2.78
N SER A 115 32.37 -12.72 2.41
CA SER A 115 31.31 -11.72 2.51
C SER A 115 31.11 -10.85 1.26
N LYS A 116 29.91 -10.26 1.17
CA LYS A 116 29.55 -9.22 0.18
C LYS A 116 30.46 -8.00 0.31
N ALA A 117 30.73 -7.55 1.54
CA ALA A 117 31.55 -6.38 1.82
C ALA A 117 33.01 -6.55 1.32
N GLU A 118 33.65 -7.68 1.64
CA GLU A 118 34.99 -8.04 1.11
C GLU A 118 35.04 -7.98 -0.42
N SER A 119 34.01 -8.52 -1.07
CA SER A 119 33.89 -8.56 -2.53
C SER A 119 33.79 -7.16 -3.12
N VAL A 120 33.00 -6.29 -2.50
CA VAL A 120 32.81 -4.88 -2.87
C VAL A 120 34.08 -4.06 -2.65
N GLU A 121 34.78 -4.22 -1.53
CA GLU A 121 36.04 -3.50 -1.24
C GLU A 121 37.15 -3.89 -2.24
N ALA A 122 37.34 -5.19 -2.48
CA ALA A 122 38.32 -5.68 -3.44
C ALA A 122 38.01 -5.21 -4.87
N PHE A 123 36.73 -5.15 -5.25
CA PHE A 123 36.30 -4.56 -6.51
C PHE A 123 36.59 -3.06 -6.56
N PHE A 124 36.21 -2.27 -5.53
CA PHE A 124 36.46 -0.82 -5.50
C PHE A 124 37.94 -0.48 -5.61
N LEU A 125 38.81 -1.25 -4.96
CA LEU A 125 40.26 -1.02 -4.97
C LEU A 125 40.88 -1.15 -6.38
N ILE A 126 40.23 -1.92 -7.27
CA ILE A 126 40.71 -2.22 -8.62
C ILE A 126 39.93 -1.42 -9.68
N ALA A 127 38.62 -1.27 -9.52
CA ALA A 127 37.80 -0.44 -10.41
C ALA A 127 38.15 1.06 -10.32
N ARG A 128 38.68 1.54 -9.19
CA ARG A 128 39.10 2.95 -9.03
C ARG A 128 40.49 3.25 -9.59
N THR A 129 41.32 2.26 -9.90
CA THR A 129 42.59 2.52 -10.61
C THR A 129 42.28 2.80 -12.08
N HIS A 130 42.26 4.08 -12.47
CA HIS A 130 41.88 4.60 -13.80
C HIS A 130 42.76 4.12 -14.99
N GLN A 131 43.62 3.13 -14.81
CA GLN A 131 44.67 2.74 -15.77
C GLN A 131 44.23 1.66 -16.78
N GLU A 132 43.32 0.75 -16.40
CA GLU A 132 42.84 -0.35 -17.27
C GLU A 132 41.33 -0.54 -17.09
N ALA A 133 40.62 -0.94 -18.15
CA ALA A 133 39.23 -1.38 -18.06
C ALA A 133 39.14 -2.84 -17.57
N LEU A 134 38.03 -3.21 -16.92
CA LEU A 134 37.81 -4.57 -16.40
C LEU A 134 37.34 -5.50 -17.50
N SER A 135 38.07 -6.60 -17.72
CA SER A 135 37.69 -7.61 -18.72
C SER A 135 36.31 -8.24 -18.45
N PRO A 136 35.54 -8.63 -19.50
CA PRO A 136 34.22 -9.26 -19.37
C PRO A 136 34.15 -10.40 -18.36
N ALA A 137 35.13 -11.30 -18.39
CA ALA A 137 35.25 -12.43 -17.46
C ALA A 137 35.38 -12.00 -15.99
N THR A 138 36.11 -10.90 -15.73
CA THR A 138 36.31 -10.36 -14.37
C THR A 138 35.02 -9.77 -13.83
N VAL A 139 34.25 -9.06 -14.68
CA VAL A 139 32.95 -8.52 -14.30
C VAL A 139 31.94 -9.65 -14.05
N ALA A 140 31.88 -10.66 -14.92
CA ALA A 140 30.96 -11.78 -14.79
C ALA A 140 31.20 -12.62 -13.51
N ASP A 141 32.46 -12.82 -13.10
CA ASP A 141 32.76 -13.46 -11.82
C ASP A 141 32.45 -12.55 -10.61
N PHE A 142 32.57 -11.23 -10.76
CA PHE A 142 32.17 -10.27 -9.72
C PHE A 142 30.65 -10.24 -9.51
N THR A 143 29.85 -10.09 -10.57
CA THR A 143 28.38 -10.05 -10.49
C THR A 143 27.80 -11.32 -9.92
N SER A 144 28.30 -12.47 -10.38
CA SER A 144 27.93 -13.79 -9.88
C SER A 144 28.26 -13.95 -8.38
N THR A 145 29.44 -13.49 -7.96
CA THR A 145 29.87 -13.53 -6.54
C THR A 145 29.01 -12.60 -5.67
N MET A 146 28.72 -11.39 -6.15
CA MET A 146 27.86 -10.41 -5.48
C MET A 146 26.45 -10.95 -5.29
N LEU A 147 25.84 -11.51 -6.34
CA LEU A 147 24.49 -12.05 -6.27
C LEU A 147 24.43 -13.30 -5.37
N ARG A 148 25.44 -14.17 -5.41
CA ARG A 148 25.57 -15.32 -4.49
C ARG A 148 25.54 -14.86 -3.02
N HIS A 149 26.37 -13.88 -2.68
CA HIS A 149 26.40 -13.33 -1.32
C HIS A 149 25.10 -12.62 -0.93
N ASN A 150 24.44 -11.94 -1.88
CA ASN A 150 23.15 -11.29 -1.65
C ASN A 150 22.05 -12.32 -1.31
N VAL A 151 21.98 -13.40 -2.09
CA VAL A 151 21.04 -14.53 -1.90
C VAL A 151 21.33 -15.25 -0.58
N ALA A 152 22.60 -15.55 -0.28
CA ALA A 152 22.99 -16.22 0.96
C ALA A 152 22.71 -15.37 2.20
N ALA A 153 22.90 -14.04 2.13
CA ALA A 153 22.55 -13.13 3.22
C ALA A 153 21.02 -13.05 3.46
N GLN A 154 20.21 -13.09 2.40
CA GLN A 154 18.74 -13.05 2.50
C GLN A 154 18.12 -14.40 2.95
N MET A 155 18.73 -15.54 2.59
CA MET A 155 18.26 -16.87 3.02
C MET A 155 18.77 -17.28 4.41
N GLY A 156 19.91 -16.72 4.82
CA GLY A 156 20.79 -17.35 5.81
C GLY A 156 21.72 -18.37 5.13
N VAL A 157 23.00 -18.34 5.51
CA VAL A 157 24.07 -19.12 4.85
C VAL A 157 23.78 -20.63 4.89
N GLU A 158 23.38 -21.16 6.05
CA GLU A 158 23.05 -22.58 6.22
C GLU A 158 21.88 -23.02 5.31
N ALA A 159 20.84 -22.18 5.17
CA ALA A 159 19.69 -22.49 4.33
C ALA A 159 20.03 -22.40 2.83
N TYR A 160 20.94 -21.49 2.45
CA TYR A 160 21.49 -21.42 1.09
C TYR A 160 22.32 -22.67 0.76
N GLU A 161 23.22 -23.09 1.66
CA GLU A 161 24.05 -24.29 1.48
C GLU A 161 23.21 -25.58 1.43
N ALA A 162 22.19 -25.70 2.29
CA ALA A 162 21.24 -26.80 2.25
C ALA A 162 20.45 -26.83 0.93
N ALA A 163 19.94 -25.68 0.47
CA ALA A 163 19.23 -25.59 -0.81
C ALA A 163 20.14 -25.89 -2.02
N LEU A 164 21.43 -25.57 -1.93
CA LEU A 164 22.43 -25.90 -2.94
C LEU A 164 22.72 -27.41 -2.96
N ALA A 165 22.93 -28.03 -1.79
CA ALA A 165 23.14 -29.47 -1.65
C ALA A 165 21.94 -30.29 -2.14
N ASP A 166 20.71 -29.85 -1.82
CA ASP A 166 19.46 -30.45 -2.30
C ASP A 166 19.30 -30.33 -3.83
N ALA A 167 19.81 -29.26 -4.44
CA ALA A 167 19.78 -29.06 -5.89
C ALA A 167 20.78 -29.96 -6.63
N VAL A 168 21.96 -30.23 -6.04
CA VAL A 168 22.95 -31.20 -6.54
C VAL A 168 22.43 -32.64 -6.42
N GLY A 169 21.82 -32.96 -5.28
CA GLY A 169 21.41 -34.30 -4.92
C GLY A 169 22.56 -35.10 -4.29
N VAL A 170 22.38 -35.48 -3.02
CA VAL A 170 23.38 -36.19 -2.21
C VAL A 170 23.52 -37.65 -2.63
N ALA A 171 24.26 -37.90 -3.70
CA ALA A 171 24.75 -39.22 -4.09
C ALA A 171 26.25 -39.12 -4.38
N GLU A 172 27.07 -39.68 -3.49
CA GLU A 172 28.54 -39.50 -3.47
C GLU A 172 29.23 -40.01 -4.76
N ASP A 173 28.64 -40.97 -5.46
CA ASP A 173 29.12 -41.52 -6.74
C ASP A 173 28.48 -40.87 -8.00
N SER A 174 27.76 -39.75 -7.85
CA SER A 174 27.08 -39.09 -8.97
C SER A 174 28.07 -38.30 -9.85
N PRO A 175 28.08 -38.47 -11.18
CA PRO A 175 28.85 -37.59 -12.07
C PRO A 175 28.33 -36.14 -12.08
N TRP A 176 27.23 -35.86 -11.38
CA TRP A 176 26.65 -34.53 -11.15
C TRP A 176 27.09 -33.91 -9.81
N GLY A 177 27.98 -34.56 -9.04
CA GLY A 177 28.45 -34.10 -7.73
C GLY A 177 29.34 -32.85 -7.75
N HIS A 178 29.57 -32.23 -8.92
CA HIS A 178 30.32 -30.98 -9.07
C HIS A 178 29.49 -29.99 -9.89
N ILE A 179 29.12 -28.86 -9.26
CA ILE A 179 28.38 -27.78 -9.92
C ILE A 179 29.33 -26.97 -10.80
N GLY A 180 29.02 -26.84 -12.09
CA GLY A 180 29.74 -25.95 -13.00
C GLY A 180 29.47 -24.47 -12.69
N PRO A 181 30.37 -23.52 -13.04
CA PRO A 181 30.15 -22.10 -12.78
C PRO A 181 28.84 -21.54 -13.37
N ALA A 182 28.44 -22.02 -14.54
CA ALA A 182 27.16 -21.65 -15.17
C ALA A 182 25.94 -22.19 -14.43
N GLU A 183 26.02 -23.40 -13.88
CA GLU A 183 24.94 -24.02 -13.09
C GLU A 183 24.79 -23.33 -11.74
N ALA A 184 25.92 -22.95 -11.10
CA ALA A 184 25.93 -22.16 -9.88
C ALA A 184 25.30 -20.77 -10.10
N ARG A 185 25.64 -20.08 -11.21
CA ARG A 185 25.00 -18.82 -11.61
C ARG A 185 23.49 -18.98 -11.83
N ALA A 186 23.07 -20.00 -12.57
CA ALA A 186 21.65 -20.28 -12.83
C ALA A 186 20.88 -20.59 -11.53
N PHE A 187 21.47 -21.34 -10.60
CA PHE A 187 20.88 -21.59 -9.27
C PHE A 187 20.75 -20.31 -8.45
N VAL A 188 21.80 -19.48 -8.38
CA VAL A 188 21.79 -18.20 -7.65
C VAL A 188 20.74 -17.25 -8.24
N LEU A 189 20.66 -17.10 -9.56
CA LEU A 189 19.62 -16.32 -10.23
C LEU A 189 18.21 -16.84 -9.94
N TYR A 190 18.01 -18.15 -9.96
CA TYR A 190 16.73 -18.77 -9.60
C TYR A 190 16.31 -18.46 -8.15
N GLN A 191 17.24 -18.56 -7.19
CA GLN A 191 16.96 -18.22 -5.79
C GLN A 191 16.73 -16.71 -5.62
N ALA A 192 17.47 -15.84 -6.31
CA ALA A 192 17.23 -14.39 -6.28
C ALA A 192 15.80 -14.04 -6.70
N ARG A 193 15.35 -14.53 -7.87
CA ARG A 193 13.96 -14.35 -8.37
C ARG A 193 12.89 -14.86 -7.39
N ARG A 194 13.21 -15.91 -6.62
CA ARG A 194 12.35 -16.49 -5.58
C ARG A 194 12.36 -15.67 -4.29
N LEU A 195 13.49 -15.10 -3.87
CA LEU A 195 13.61 -14.28 -2.67
C LEU A 195 12.93 -12.92 -2.84
N GLU A 196 12.93 -12.37 -4.05
CA GLU A 196 12.12 -11.21 -4.46
C GLU A 196 10.59 -11.44 -4.37
N ARG A 197 10.14 -12.57 -3.81
CA ARG A 197 8.74 -12.80 -3.38
C ARG A 197 8.49 -12.34 -1.95
N TYR A 198 9.52 -12.39 -1.10
CA TYR A 198 9.42 -12.22 0.34
C TYR A 198 10.24 -11.02 0.84
N ALA A 199 11.40 -10.77 0.24
CA ALA A 199 12.08 -9.50 0.35
C ALA A 199 11.32 -8.45 -0.46
N VAL A 200 10.97 -7.35 0.21
CA VAL A 200 10.44 -6.12 -0.40
C VAL A 200 11.22 -5.82 -1.68
N LYS A 201 10.54 -5.67 -2.83
CA LYS A 201 11.16 -5.58 -4.17
C LYS A 201 12.27 -4.50 -4.21
N GLY A 202 13.53 -4.90 -3.97
CA GLY A 202 14.70 -4.03 -3.94
C GLY A 202 14.91 -3.21 -2.65
N THR A 203 14.53 -3.68 -1.46
CA THR A 203 14.98 -3.05 -0.19
C THR A 203 15.36 -4.01 0.93
N SER A 204 16.36 -3.62 1.71
CA SER A 204 16.75 -4.24 2.98
C SER A 204 16.23 -3.47 4.20
N PHE A 205 15.73 -4.17 5.23
CA PHE A 205 15.37 -3.53 6.50
C PHE A 205 16.64 -3.24 7.32
N HIS A 206 16.87 -1.98 7.64
CA HIS A 206 18.06 -1.53 8.35
C HIS A 206 17.75 -1.39 9.85
N GLU A 207 18.05 -2.44 10.63
CA GLU A 207 17.67 -2.56 12.05
C GLU A 207 18.03 -1.32 12.90
N GLN A 208 19.22 -0.73 12.69
CA GLN A 208 19.67 0.45 13.44
C GLN A 208 18.92 1.74 13.09
N LEU A 209 18.21 1.77 11.95
CA LEU A 209 17.46 2.93 11.45
C LEU A 209 15.94 2.70 11.47
N GLY A 210 15.47 1.48 11.78
CA GLY A 210 14.05 1.15 11.86
C GLY A 210 13.27 1.17 10.55
N LEU A 211 13.96 1.17 9.39
CA LEU A 211 13.37 1.47 8.07
C LEU A 211 13.95 0.62 6.92
N THR A 212 13.19 0.50 5.84
CA THR A 212 13.57 -0.23 4.61
C THR A 212 14.30 0.66 3.61
N LEU A 213 15.60 0.42 3.38
CA LEU A 213 16.42 1.17 2.42
C LEU A 213 16.39 0.52 1.03
N GLU A 214 16.07 1.31 -0.01
CA GLU A 214 16.22 0.93 -1.41
C GLU A 214 17.61 1.29 -1.91
N GLY A 215 18.25 0.38 -2.65
CA GLY A 215 19.43 0.73 -3.44
C GLY A 215 20.76 0.68 -2.70
N ALA A 216 20.91 -0.21 -1.72
CA ALA A 216 22.19 -0.43 -1.03
C ALA A 216 23.36 -0.73 -1.99
N ASP A 217 23.09 -1.40 -3.11
CA ASP A 217 24.09 -1.75 -4.13
C ASP A 217 24.24 -0.69 -5.24
N ASN A 218 23.46 0.40 -5.23
CA ASN A 218 23.43 1.40 -6.32
C ASN A 218 24.82 1.92 -6.72
N ALA A 219 25.66 2.26 -5.74
CA ALA A 219 27.01 2.79 -5.99
C ALA A 219 27.96 1.73 -6.59
N VAL A 220 27.75 0.45 -6.28
CA VAL A 220 28.53 -0.67 -6.81
C VAL A 220 28.13 -0.94 -8.26
N VAL A 221 26.83 -0.98 -8.54
CA VAL A 221 26.28 -1.18 -9.89
C VAL A 221 26.64 -0.03 -10.84
N ALA A 222 26.47 1.23 -10.40
CA ALA A 222 26.86 2.40 -11.18
C ALA A 222 28.37 2.43 -11.51
N LEU A 223 29.24 2.05 -10.55
CA LEU A 223 30.67 1.92 -10.85
C LEU A 223 30.96 0.77 -11.82
N THR A 224 30.22 -0.33 -11.72
CA THR A 224 30.37 -1.51 -12.60
C THR A 224 29.99 -1.15 -14.04
N GLU A 225 28.84 -0.51 -14.25
CA GLU A 225 28.43 0.04 -15.54
C GLU A 225 29.47 1.03 -16.09
N HIS A 226 30.01 1.91 -15.24
CA HIS A 226 31.07 2.84 -15.64
C HIS A 226 32.36 2.14 -16.12
N GLN A 227 32.77 1.02 -15.51
CA GLN A 227 33.90 0.23 -16.03
C GLN A 227 33.57 -0.46 -17.35
N LEU A 228 32.35 -0.99 -17.49
CA LEU A 228 31.87 -1.62 -18.73
C LEU A 228 31.84 -0.63 -19.91
N ARG A 229 31.40 0.62 -19.67
CA ARG A 229 31.41 1.69 -20.69
C ARG A 229 32.83 2.09 -21.13
N LYS A 230 33.85 1.95 -20.28
CA LYS A 230 35.25 2.25 -20.68
C LYS A 230 35.76 1.25 -21.71
N ASP A 231 35.49 -0.05 -21.51
CA ASP A 231 36.07 -1.11 -22.33
C ASP A 231 35.62 -1.00 -23.79
N VAL A 232 34.34 -0.63 -24.00
CA VAL A 232 33.73 -0.31 -25.30
C VAL A 232 34.43 0.84 -26.04
N ALA A 233 35.03 1.79 -25.31
CA ALA A 233 35.73 2.93 -25.90
C ALA A 233 37.19 2.64 -26.27
N SER A 234 37.78 1.54 -25.80
CA SER A 234 39.24 1.31 -25.85
C SER A 234 39.73 0.11 -26.66
N SER A 235 38.89 -0.88 -27.02
CA SER A 235 39.40 -2.13 -27.60
C SER A 235 38.43 -2.87 -28.51
N SER A 236 38.98 -3.74 -29.38
CA SER A 236 38.26 -4.67 -30.27
C SER A 236 37.64 -5.87 -29.52
N ALA A 237 37.12 -5.64 -28.31
CA ALA A 237 36.60 -6.66 -27.42
C ALA A 237 35.07 -6.76 -27.47
N LEU A 238 34.58 -7.92 -27.90
CA LEU A 238 34.10 -8.84 -26.86
C LEU A 238 32.86 -8.43 -26.00
N PRO A 239 31.86 -7.63 -26.43
CA PRO A 239 30.96 -6.89 -25.53
C PRO A 239 30.22 -7.79 -24.55
N VAL A 240 30.12 -7.44 -23.27
CA VAL A 240 29.68 -8.29 -22.13
C VAL A 240 28.32 -8.98 -22.29
N SER A 241 28.11 -10.14 -21.64
CA SER A 241 26.87 -10.91 -21.75
C SER A 241 25.68 -10.20 -21.11
N CYS A 242 24.50 -10.32 -21.72
CA CYS A 242 23.26 -9.89 -21.10
C CYS A 242 23.02 -10.60 -19.75
N ASP A 243 23.48 -11.83 -19.57
CA ASP A 243 23.32 -12.58 -18.31
C ASP A 243 24.00 -11.86 -17.13
N THR A 244 25.18 -11.27 -17.36
CA THR A 244 25.92 -10.44 -16.39
C THR A 244 25.14 -9.16 -16.03
N LEU A 245 24.41 -8.59 -16.99
CA LEU A 245 23.57 -7.41 -16.76
C LEU A 245 22.25 -7.76 -16.06
N VAL A 246 21.73 -8.97 -16.28
CA VAL A 246 20.60 -9.54 -15.53
C VAL A 246 21.00 -9.80 -14.07
N GLU A 247 22.17 -10.38 -13.81
CA GLU A 247 22.70 -10.57 -12.44
C GLU A 247 22.79 -9.24 -11.67
N LEU A 248 23.27 -8.16 -12.31
CA LEU A 248 23.33 -6.82 -11.69
C LEU A 248 21.95 -6.28 -11.30
N ILE A 249 20.92 -6.56 -12.09
CA ILE A 249 19.56 -6.05 -11.89
C ILE A 249 18.77 -6.84 -10.81
N HIS A 250 19.28 -8.01 -10.40
CA HIS A 250 18.79 -8.77 -9.25
C HIS A 250 19.50 -8.43 -7.91
N LEU A 251 20.39 -7.44 -7.89
CA LEU A 251 20.96 -6.88 -6.66
C LEU A 251 19.98 -5.94 -5.93
N ASP A 252 20.35 -5.45 -4.74
CA ASP A 252 19.57 -4.48 -3.95
C ASP A 252 19.76 -3.06 -4.54
N ILE A 253 19.18 -2.84 -5.72
CA ILE A 253 19.26 -1.59 -6.48
C ILE A 253 17.90 -0.91 -6.62
N SER A 254 17.95 0.41 -6.78
CA SER A 254 16.79 1.22 -7.12
C SER A 254 16.36 1.09 -8.58
N TRP A 255 15.08 1.37 -8.85
CA TRP A 255 14.53 1.34 -10.21
C TRP A 255 15.26 2.26 -11.20
N SER A 256 15.84 3.37 -10.74
CA SER A 256 16.58 4.32 -11.58
C SER A 256 17.92 3.72 -12.03
N THR A 257 18.65 3.08 -11.14
CA THR A 257 19.89 2.36 -11.46
C THR A 257 19.61 1.15 -12.36
N ALA A 258 18.51 0.42 -12.12
CA ALA A 258 18.09 -0.67 -12.99
C ALA A 258 17.75 -0.18 -14.42
N LEU A 259 17.17 1.02 -14.55
CA LEU A 259 16.90 1.66 -15.84
C LEU A 259 18.19 2.08 -16.58
N GLU A 260 19.23 2.51 -15.87
CA GLU A 260 20.55 2.82 -16.45
C GLU A 260 21.22 1.56 -17.02
N VAL A 261 21.23 0.47 -16.26
CA VAL A 261 21.74 -0.84 -16.72
C VAL A 261 20.91 -1.40 -17.90
N TYR A 262 19.59 -1.21 -17.90
CA TYR A 262 18.72 -1.57 -19.03
C TYR A 262 19.01 -0.76 -20.30
N LYS A 263 19.19 0.56 -20.17
CA LYS A 263 19.60 1.42 -21.29
C LYS A 263 20.97 1.01 -21.82
N TYR A 264 21.92 0.74 -20.94
CA TYR A 264 23.25 0.25 -21.33
C TYR A 264 23.18 -1.09 -22.10
N ALA A 265 22.35 -2.06 -21.66
CA ALA A 265 22.14 -3.29 -22.40
C ALA A 265 21.60 -3.05 -23.82
N LYS A 266 20.60 -2.17 -23.97
CA LYS A 266 20.00 -1.81 -25.26
C LYS A 266 20.97 -1.05 -26.17
N GLU A 267 21.82 -0.19 -25.60
CA GLU A 267 22.93 0.48 -26.30
C GLU A 267 23.97 -0.53 -26.81
N LEU A 268 24.29 -1.55 -26.00
CA LEU A 268 25.33 -2.55 -26.27
C LEU A 268 24.92 -3.55 -27.37
N THR A 269 23.70 -4.09 -27.30
CA THR A 269 23.21 -5.12 -28.24
C THR A 269 22.53 -4.55 -29.48
N ARG A 270 22.01 -3.32 -29.41
CA ARG A 270 21.11 -2.70 -30.41
C ARG A 270 19.82 -3.48 -30.66
N VAL A 271 19.44 -4.34 -29.71
CA VAL A 271 18.20 -5.13 -29.68
C VAL A 271 17.56 -4.92 -28.31
N ASP A 272 16.25 -5.14 -28.18
CA ASP A 272 15.60 -5.06 -26.88
C ASP A 272 16.23 -6.05 -25.86
N PRO A 273 16.48 -5.61 -24.61
CA PRO A 273 17.03 -6.49 -23.58
C PRO A 273 16.10 -7.68 -23.25
N PRO A 274 16.63 -8.76 -22.65
CA PRO A 274 15.85 -9.96 -22.36
C PRO A 274 14.59 -9.69 -21.53
N ALA A 275 13.50 -10.41 -21.82
CA ALA A 275 12.20 -10.24 -21.16
C ALA A 275 12.26 -10.29 -19.62
N ASP A 276 13.16 -11.09 -19.04
CA ASP A 276 13.42 -11.20 -17.61
C ASP A 276 13.99 -9.89 -17.01
N MET A 277 14.90 -9.23 -17.75
CA MET A 277 15.48 -7.92 -17.40
C MET A 277 14.39 -6.84 -17.39
N THR A 278 13.52 -6.85 -18.41
CA THR A 278 12.35 -5.95 -18.51
C THR A 278 11.36 -6.21 -17.37
N ALA A 279 11.03 -7.48 -17.08
CA ALA A 279 10.12 -7.87 -16.01
C ALA A 279 10.63 -7.42 -14.63
N ARG A 280 11.92 -7.61 -14.35
CA ARG A 280 12.55 -7.16 -13.10
C ARG A 280 12.57 -5.64 -12.99
N LEU A 281 12.88 -4.92 -14.08
CA LEU A 281 12.81 -3.46 -14.12
C LEU A 281 11.40 -2.94 -13.84
N MET A 282 10.38 -3.48 -14.53
CA MET A 282 8.97 -3.17 -14.27
C MET A 282 8.61 -3.45 -12.81
N GLY A 283 9.06 -4.58 -12.25
CA GLY A 283 8.82 -4.95 -10.86
C GLY A 283 9.40 -3.96 -9.84
N LEU A 284 10.55 -3.34 -10.12
CA LEU A 284 11.12 -2.25 -9.31
C LEU A 284 10.37 -0.93 -9.52
N MET A 285 9.91 -0.66 -10.74
CA MET A 285 9.13 0.53 -11.08
C MET A 285 7.71 0.53 -10.47
N THR A 286 7.12 -0.64 -10.20
CA THR A 286 5.74 -0.76 -9.67
C THR A 286 5.68 -1.29 -8.23
N GLY A 287 6.79 -1.87 -7.76
CA GLY A 287 6.97 -2.45 -6.42
C GLY A 287 6.70 -1.49 -5.27
N TYR A 288 6.68 -2.04 -4.05
CA TYR A 288 6.25 -1.30 -2.88
C TYR A 288 7.12 -0.06 -2.61
N LYS A 289 6.50 1.03 -2.17
CA LYS A 289 7.21 2.26 -1.78
C LYS A 289 7.90 2.03 -0.45
N THR A 290 9.12 2.52 -0.37
CA THR A 290 9.95 2.48 0.83
C THR A 290 10.45 3.89 1.13
N ASN A 291 10.67 4.21 2.40
CA ASN A 291 11.02 5.56 2.89
C ASN A 291 9.98 6.68 2.61
N GLY A 292 8.76 6.35 2.13
CA GLY A 292 7.65 7.29 2.00
C GLY A 292 7.84 8.47 1.02
N LEU A 293 8.93 8.48 0.25
CA LEU A 293 9.32 9.58 -0.63
C LEU A 293 9.38 9.12 -2.09
N GLY A 294 8.61 9.79 -2.95
CA GLY A 294 8.63 9.59 -4.41
C GLY A 294 7.39 8.87 -4.98
N SER A 295 7.07 9.22 -6.22
CA SER A 295 6.15 8.46 -7.07
C SER A 295 6.92 7.35 -7.79
N ARG A 296 6.41 6.12 -7.68
CA ARG A 296 6.86 4.97 -8.50
C ARG A 296 6.47 5.22 -9.96
N PRO A 297 7.37 5.07 -10.97
CA PRO A 297 7.11 5.46 -12.36
C PRO A 297 6.30 4.38 -13.11
N TRP A 298 5.05 4.19 -12.71
CA TRP A 298 4.18 3.13 -13.22
C TRP A 298 3.78 3.33 -14.69
N GLU A 299 3.72 4.57 -15.18
CA GLU A 299 3.44 4.88 -16.61
C GLU A 299 4.52 4.26 -17.52
N MET A 300 5.79 4.52 -17.22
CA MET A 300 6.94 3.93 -17.92
C MET A 300 6.99 2.40 -17.80
N ALA A 301 6.45 1.82 -16.71
CA ALA A 301 6.33 0.36 -16.59
C ALA A 301 5.26 -0.23 -17.53
N LEU A 302 4.20 0.52 -17.86
CA LEU A 302 3.23 0.13 -18.89
C LEU A 302 3.80 0.32 -20.30
N GLU A 303 4.55 1.40 -20.56
CA GLU A 303 5.27 1.59 -21.83
C GLU A 303 6.27 0.46 -22.10
N LEU A 304 7.02 0.03 -21.08
CA LEU A 304 7.92 -1.13 -21.16
C LEU A 304 7.18 -2.45 -21.38
N TYR A 305 5.96 -2.59 -20.84
CA TYR A 305 5.13 -3.78 -21.07
C TYR A 305 4.61 -3.85 -22.50
N ASP A 306 4.11 -2.75 -23.05
CA ASP A 306 3.63 -2.70 -24.44
C ASP A 306 4.79 -2.92 -25.43
N ALA A 307 5.97 -2.31 -25.18
CA ALA A 307 7.18 -2.61 -25.95
C ALA A 307 7.62 -4.10 -25.84
N LEU A 308 7.46 -4.72 -24.67
CA LEU A 308 7.76 -6.14 -24.49
C LEU A 308 6.78 -7.03 -25.26
N LEU A 309 5.50 -6.68 -25.34
CA LEU A 309 4.51 -7.39 -26.18
C LEU A 309 4.87 -7.32 -27.67
N GLU A 310 5.43 -6.21 -28.13
CA GLU A 310 5.84 -6.01 -29.53
C GLU A 310 7.21 -6.65 -29.86
N SER A 311 8.07 -6.86 -28.86
CA SER A 311 9.44 -7.38 -29.04
C SER A 311 9.54 -8.81 -29.62
N GLY A 312 8.45 -9.58 -29.58
CA GLY A 312 8.42 -10.98 -30.03
C GLY A 312 9.04 -11.99 -29.05
N TYR A 313 9.44 -11.57 -27.84
CA TYR A 313 9.82 -12.49 -26.77
C TYR A 313 8.61 -13.17 -26.11
N ASP A 314 8.81 -14.37 -25.58
CA ASP A 314 7.86 -15.00 -24.65
C ASP A 314 7.75 -14.15 -23.37
N VAL A 315 6.59 -13.55 -23.14
CA VAL A 315 6.36 -12.65 -22.01
C VAL A 315 6.22 -13.46 -20.71
N PRO A 316 7.08 -13.23 -19.68
CA PRO A 316 7.00 -13.97 -18.43
C PRO A 316 5.80 -13.52 -17.60
N LEU A 317 5.24 -14.44 -16.81
CA LEU A 317 4.09 -14.17 -15.95
C LEU A 317 4.35 -13.04 -14.93
N ASP A 318 5.60 -12.88 -14.48
CA ASP A 318 6.04 -11.77 -13.62
C ASP A 318 5.97 -10.40 -14.32
N ALA A 319 6.08 -10.32 -15.65
CA ALA A 319 5.87 -9.07 -16.40
C ALA A 319 4.38 -8.71 -16.47
N HIS A 320 3.49 -9.69 -16.73
CA HIS A 320 2.05 -9.48 -16.66
C HIS A 320 1.60 -9.07 -15.25
N ALA A 321 2.14 -9.70 -14.20
CA ALA A 321 1.90 -9.30 -12.83
C ALA A 321 2.40 -7.87 -12.54
N SER A 322 3.56 -7.49 -13.07
CA SER A 322 4.10 -6.13 -12.89
C SER A 322 3.31 -5.07 -13.66
N ALA A 323 2.72 -5.41 -14.81
CA ALA A 323 1.78 -4.54 -15.53
C ALA A 323 0.45 -4.37 -14.77
N LEU A 324 -0.04 -5.41 -14.10
CA LEU A 324 -1.20 -5.32 -13.20
C LEU A 324 -0.89 -4.48 -11.95
N ASP A 325 0.29 -4.65 -11.34
CA ASP A 325 0.79 -3.75 -10.29
C ASP A 325 0.84 -2.28 -10.82
N ALA A 326 1.19 -2.04 -12.09
CA ALA A 326 1.15 -0.69 -12.69
C ALA A 326 -0.27 -0.14 -12.85
N VAL A 327 -1.25 -0.97 -13.26
CA VAL A 327 -2.67 -0.58 -13.30
C VAL A 327 -3.18 -0.25 -11.89
N TRP A 328 -2.82 -1.05 -10.88
CA TRP A 328 -3.10 -0.74 -9.47
C TRP A 328 -2.49 0.61 -9.05
N ARG A 329 -1.23 0.88 -9.45
CA ARG A 329 -0.52 2.14 -9.16
C ARG A 329 -1.16 3.36 -9.80
N CYS A 330 -1.67 3.26 -11.04
CA CYS A 330 -2.47 4.32 -11.69
C CYS A 330 -3.61 4.81 -10.79
N GLY A 331 -4.16 3.91 -9.97
CA GLY A 331 -5.30 4.23 -9.12
C GLY A 331 -5.05 5.23 -7.99
N GLU A 332 -3.83 5.31 -7.42
CA GLU A 332 -3.29 6.10 -6.24
C GLU A 332 -4.27 6.63 -5.13
N SER A 333 -5.51 6.20 -5.10
CA SER A 333 -6.64 6.74 -4.33
C SER A 333 -6.61 6.29 -2.88
N PHE A 334 -6.01 5.13 -2.61
CA PHE A 334 -5.71 4.64 -1.26
C PHE A 334 -4.63 5.50 -0.58
N VAL A 335 -3.65 6.01 -1.33
CA VAL A 335 -2.54 6.82 -0.80
C VAL A 335 -3.00 8.26 -0.48
N LYS A 336 -3.89 8.83 -1.29
CA LYS A 336 -4.42 10.18 -1.11
C LYS A 336 -5.84 10.12 -0.55
N LEU A 337 -5.95 10.27 0.78
CA LEU A 337 -7.16 10.13 1.63
C LEU A 337 -8.47 10.81 1.15
N HIS A 338 -8.41 11.69 0.14
CA HIS A 338 -9.53 12.48 -0.38
C HIS A 338 -9.71 12.37 -1.90
N ASN A 339 -8.90 11.57 -2.60
CA ASN A 339 -8.99 11.38 -4.05
C ASN A 339 -9.66 10.05 -4.38
N SER A 340 -10.99 9.97 -4.26
CA SER A 340 -11.73 8.85 -4.85
C SER A 340 -11.66 8.92 -6.39
N LEU A 341 -11.17 7.87 -7.05
CA LEU A 341 -11.23 7.75 -8.51
C LEU A 341 -12.66 7.93 -9.03
N SER A 342 -12.80 8.61 -10.17
CA SER A 342 -14.08 8.73 -10.87
C SER A 342 -14.55 7.35 -11.35
N PRO A 343 -15.87 7.11 -11.50
CA PRO A 343 -16.37 5.85 -12.04
C PRO A 343 -15.78 5.52 -13.42
N THR A 344 -15.64 6.52 -14.29
CA THR A 344 -15.02 6.39 -15.62
C THR A 344 -13.56 5.96 -15.59
N ASP A 345 -12.78 6.36 -14.59
CA ASP A 345 -11.38 5.93 -14.47
C ASP A 345 -11.29 4.52 -13.89
N ARG A 346 -12.19 4.14 -12.98
CA ARG A 346 -12.31 2.77 -12.48
C ARG A 346 -12.67 1.78 -13.59
N ASP A 347 -13.59 2.15 -14.48
CA ASP A 347 -13.96 1.31 -15.63
C ASP A 347 -12.79 1.17 -16.62
N ARG A 348 -12.05 2.25 -16.91
CA ARG A 348 -10.81 2.17 -17.72
C ARG A 348 -9.74 1.27 -17.09
N MET A 349 -9.59 1.31 -15.76
CA MET A 349 -8.68 0.43 -15.03
C MET A 349 -9.13 -1.03 -15.10
N TRP A 350 -10.45 -1.27 -15.02
CA TRP A 350 -11.02 -2.60 -15.21
C TRP A 350 -10.76 -3.13 -16.63
N ASP A 351 -11.00 -2.32 -17.66
CA ASP A 351 -10.72 -2.69 -19.06
C ASP A 351 -9.23 -2.94 -19.33
N ALA A 352 -8.33 -2.23 -18.63
CA ALA A 352 -6.89 -2.49 -18.68
C ALA A 352 -6.52 -3.82 -18.01
N LEU A 353 -7.08 -4.11 -16.83
CA LEU A 353 -6.92 -5.38 -16.12
C LEU A 353 -7.40 -6.56 -16.96
N VAL A 354 -8.62 -6.49 -17.50
CA VAL A 354 -9.22 -7.56 -18.31
C VAL A 354 -8.34 -7.85 -19.54
N ARG A 355 -7.90 -6.82 -20.27
CA ARG A 355 -6.99 -6.99 -21.41
C ARG A 355 -5.64 -7.60 -21.04
N ILE A 356 -5.13 -7.42 -19.81
CA ILE A 356 -3.91 -8.12 -19.37
C ILE A 356 -4.23 -9.58 -19.01
N ARG A 357 -5.36 -9.82 -18.32
CA ARG A 357 -5.82 -11.16 -17.93
C ARG A 357 -6.11 -12.08 -19.11
N GLU A 358 -6.75 -11.58 -20.17
CA GLU A 358 -7.09 -12.33 -21.38
C GLU A 358 -5.87 -12.82 -22.17
N ARG A 359 -4.71 -12.19 -22.00
CA ARG A 359 -3.44 -12.61 -22.64
C ARG A 359 -2.79 -13.81 -21.95
N VAL A 360 -3.17 -14.12 -20.71
CA VAL A 360 -2.58 -15.21 -19.92
C VAL A 360 -3.52 -16.42 -19.90
N SER A 361 -3.01 -17.57 -20.34
CA SER A 361 -3.77 -18.82 -20.30
C SER A 361 -3.84 -19.35 -18.87
N ASP A 362 -5.01 -19.82 -18.43
CA ASP A 362 -5.21 -20.42 -17.09
C ASP A 362 -4.23 -21.57 -16.81
N ALA A 363 -3.79 -22.29 -17.84
CA ALA A 363 -2.80 -23.36 -17.72
C ALA A 363 -1.40 -22.87 -17.30
N GLN A 364 -1.11 -21.57 -17.45
CA GLN A 364 0.15 -20.92 -17.07
C GLN A 364 0.11 -20.39 -15.62
N VAL A 365 -1.08 -20.12 -15.06
CA VAL A 365 -1.26 -19.53 -13.72
C VAL A 365 -1.08 -20.61 -12.65
N THR A 366 0.18 -20.98 -12.39
CA THR A 366 0.54 -22.05 -11.44
C THR A 366 1.80 -21.73 -10.65
N GLY A 367 1.87 -22.26 -9.42
CA GLY A 367 2.96 -22.03 -8.48
C GLY A 367 3.13 -20.55 -8.12
N ASP A 368 4.28 -20.20 -7.55
CA ASP A 368 4.56 -18.87 -7.01
C ASP A 368 4.37 -17.69 -7.99
N ALA A 369 4.66 -17.90 -9.28
CA ALA A 369 4.45 -16.87 -10.32
C ALA A 369 2.95 -16.71 -10.62
N GLY A 370 2.19 -17.81 -10.58
CA GLY A 370 0.72 -17.78 -10.57
C GLY A 370 0.18 -17.03 -9.37
N CYS A 371 0.71 -17.27 -8.16
CA CYS A 371 0.31 -16.56 -6.95
C CYS A 371 0.51 -15.04 -7.08
N ARG A 372 1.69 -14.59 -7.53
CA ARG A 372 1.98 -13.17 -7.81
C ARG A 372 1.01 -12.56 -8.82
N PHE A 373 0.70 -13.27 -9.90
CA PHE A 373 -0.23 -12.80 -10.91
C PHE A 373 -1.66 -12.65 -10.36
N THR A 374 -2.14 -13.63 -9.60
CA THR A 374 -3.46 -13.55 -8.94
C THR A 374 -3.51 -12.46 -7.86
N GLU A 375 -2.44 -12.28 -7.08
CA GLU A 375 -2.34 -11.17 -6.12
C GLU A 375 -2.35 -9.80 -6.83
N ALA A 376 -1.67 -9.66 -7.97
CA ALA A 376 -1.69 -8.43 -8.76
C ALA A 376 -3.07 -8.18 -9.41
N LEU A 377 -3.79 -9.23 -9.82
CA LEU A 377 -5.20 -9.13 -10.23
C LEU A 377 -6.08 -8.65 -9.06
N ILE A 378 -5.89 -9.17 -7.85
CA ILE A 378 -6.61 -8.73 -6.64
C ILE A 378 -6.37 -7.23 -6.37
N LYS A 379 -5.11 -6.78 -6.39
CA LYS A 379 -4.75 -5.35 -6.23
C LYS A 379 -5.43 -4.46 -7.26
N ALA A 380 -5.34 -4.82 -8.54
CA ALA A 380 -5.88 -4.03 -9.63
C ALA A 380 -7.42 -4.04 -9.66
N ALA A 381 -8.06 -5.17 -9.37
CA ALA A 381 -9.51 -5.29 -9.29
C ALA A 381 -10.08 -4.50 -8.10
N GLY A 382 -9.38 -4.51 -6.96
CA GLY A 382 -9.72 -3.70 -5.79
C GLY A 382 -9.61 -2.20 -6.08
N ALA A 383 -8.58 -1.77 -6.82
CA ALA A 383 -8.45 -0.37 -7.25
C ALA A 383 -9.51 0.05 -8.28
N ALA A 384 -9.96 -0.86 -9.15
CA ALA A 384 -11.13 -0.66 -10.01
C ALA A 384 -12.47 -0.71 -9.22
N GLY A 385 -12.46 -0.96 -7.91
CA GLY A 385 -13.64 -1.01 -7.06
C GLY A 385 -14.51 -2.26 -7.25
N ARG A 386 -13.97 -3.35 -7.79
CA ARG A 386 -14.67 -4.63 -8.04
C ARG A 386 -14.37 -5.61 -6.91
N TRP A 387 -14.96 -5.38 -5.74
CA TRP A 387 -14.66 -6.16 -4.53
C TRP A 387 -15.11 -7.62 -4.63
N GLU A 388 -16.20 -7.89 -5.35
CA GLU A 388 -16.70 -9.24 -5.64
C GLU A 388 -15.63 -10.06 -6.37
N ALA A 389 -14.98 -9.45 -7.38
CA ALA A 389 -13.89 -10.06 -8.12
C ALA A 389 -12.65 -10.31 -7.23
N THR A 390 -12.33 -9.42 -6.28
CA THR A 390 -11.22 -9.67 -5.34
C THR A 390 -11.49 -10.83 -4.39
N VAL A 391 -12.74 -11.03 -3.97
CA VAL A 391 -13.14 -12.19 -3.15
C VAL A 391 -13.09 -13.47 -3.97
N GLN A 392 -13.60 -13.45 -5.20
CA GLN A 392 -13.55 -14.60 -6.10
C GLN A 392 -12.11 -15.02 -6.41
N LEU A 393 -11.25 -14.09 -6.82
CA LEU A 393 -9.83 -14.35 -7.09
C LEU A 393 -9.10 -14.91 -5.88
N LEU A 394 -9.43 -14.45 -4.67
CA LEU A 394 -8.88 -15.00 -3.43
C LEU A 394 -9.36 -16.44 -3.19
N SER A 395 -10.63 -16.74 -3.45
CA SER A 395 -11.15 -18.13 -3.33
C SER A 395 -10.62 -19.07 -4.42
N ASP A 396 -10.32 -18.56 -5.61
CA ASP A 396 -9.72 -19.32 -6.70
C ASP A 396 -8.27 -19.75 -6.38
N MET A 397 -7.59 -19.06 -5.45
CA MET A 397 -6.26 -19.45 -4.96
C MET A 397 -6.26 -20.74 -4.12
N ASP A 398 -7.42 -21.26 -3.67
CA ASP A 398 -7.52 -22.49 -2.85
C ASP A 398 -7.85 -23.77 -3.67
N VAL A 399 -7.95 -23.71 -5.01
CA VAL A 399 -8.41 -24.85 -5.82
C VAL A 399 -7.32 -25.91 -6.05
N THR A 400 -7.14 -26.80 -5.07
CA THR A 400 -6.48 -28.11 -5.30
C THR A 400 -7.38 -29.10 -6.01
N LEU A 401 -7.12 -29.38 -7.29
CA LEU A 401 -7.60 -30.61 -7.94
C LEU A 401 -6.53 -31.29 -8.82
N ALA A 402 -6.21 -32.54 -8.44
CA ALA A 402 -5.52 -33.60 -9.18
C ALA A 402 -3.96 -33.63 -9.31
N ALA A 403 -3.38 -34.51 -8.50
CA ALA A 403 -2.34 -35.50 -8.86
C ALA A 403 -0.88 -35.08 -9.17
N THR A 404 -0.50 -33.80 -9.16
CA THR A 404 0.94 -33.42 -9.09
C THR A 404 1.20 -32.25 -8.15
N SER A 405 2.22 -32.40 -7.31
CA SER A 405 2.52 -31.64 -6.07
C SER A 405 2.97 -30.17 -6.25
N HIS A 406 2.78 -29.58 -7.43
CA HIS A 406 3.39 -28.30 -7.82
C HIS A 406 2.38 -27.24 -8.33
N ARG A 407 1.07 -27.54 -8.31
CA ARG A 407 0.01 -26.65 -8.82
C ARG A 407 -0.69 -25.80 -7.75
N LEU A 408 -0.15 -25.75 -6.54
CA LEU A 408 -0.73 -24.95 -5.47
C LEU A 408 -0.57 -23.46 -5.79
N LEU A 409 -1.69 -22.80 -6.07
CA LEU A 409 -1.84 -21.42 -5.64
C LEU A 409 -1.99 -21.44 -4.11
N VAL A 410 -1.50 -20.40 -3.43
CA VAL A 410 -1.60 -20.27 -1.97
C VAL A 410 -1.88 -18.80 -1.65
N PRO A 411 -2.98 -18.46 -0.98
CA PRO A 411 -3.25 -17.09 -0.53
C PRO A 411 -2.10 -16.54 0.33
N THR A 412 -1.51 -15.42 -0.08
CA THR A 412 -0.52 -14.67 0.72
C THR A 412 -1.21 -13.79 1.75
N ALA A 413 -0.45 -13.31 2.75
CA ALA A 413 -0.96 -12.32 3.70
C ALA A 413 -1.43 -11.04 2.96
N GLU A 414 -0.67 -10.63 1.94
CA GLU A 414 -0.99 -9.56 1.00
C GLU A 414 -2.33 -9.78 0.28
N SER A 415 -2.55 -10.96 -0.35
CA SER A 415 -3.82 -11.27 -1.02
C SER A 415 -5.02 -11.08 -0.09
N PHE A 416 -4.93 -11.55 1.16
CA PHE A 416 -5.97 -11.30 2.17
C PHE A 416 -6.13 -9.81 2.48
N LEU A 417 -5.04 -9.09 2.75
CA LEU A 417 -5.10 -7.66 3.10
C LEU A 417 -5.71 -6.81 2.00
N PHE A 418 -5.35 -7.04 0.73
CA PHE A 418 -5.91 -6.28 -0.40
C PHE A 418 -7.38 -6.62 -0.67
N THR A 419 -7.79 -7.88 -0.55
CA THR A 419 -9.22 -8.24 -0.67
C THR A 419 -10.04 -7.66 0.49
N MET A 420 -9.56 -7.73 1.73
CA MET A 420 -10.24 -7.08 2.86
C MET A 420 -10.31 -5.56 2.68
N ALA A 421 -9.24 -4.93 2.19
CA ALA A 421 -9.23 -3.49 1.90
C ALA A 421 -10.27 -3.12 0.84
N SER A 422 -10.35 -3.90 -0.23
CA SER A 422 -11.36 -3.78 -1.28
C SER A 422 -12.79 -3.84 -0.70
N CYS A 423 -13.11 -4.88 0.08
CA CYS A 423 -14.39 -5.02 0.80
C CYS A 423 -14.70 -3.80 1.70
N ASN A 424 -13.71 -3.34 2.48
CA ASN A 424 -13.88 -2.19 3.36
C ASN A 424 -14.17 -0.90 2.57
N THR A 425 -13.46 -0.63 1.47
CA THR A 425 -13.72 0.56 0.63
C THR A 425 -15.08 0.51 -0.07
N ALA A 426 -15.63 -0.68 -0.32
CA ALA A 426 -17.01 -0.90 -0.74
C ALA A 426 -18.04 -0.88 0.42
N HIS A 427 -17.62 -0.52 1.63
CA HIS A 427 -18.40 -0.51 2.88
C HIS A 427 -18.91 -1.89 3.36
N ASN A 428 -18.39 -2.99 2.81
CA ASN A 428 -18.78 -4.37 3.12
C ASN A 428 -18.01 -4.96 4.32
N ALA A 429 -18.21 -4.36 5.49
CA ALA A 429 -17.54 -4.72 6.74
C ALA A 429 -17.70 -6.21 7.13
N ALA A 430 -18.85 -6.83 6.86
CA ALA A 430 -19.11 -8.23 7.19
C ALA A 430 -18.20 -9.20 6.43
N HIS A 431 -18.03 -9.01 5.11
CA HIS A 431 -17.12 -9.82 4.30
C HIS A 431 -15.66 -9.61 4.72
N ALA A 432 -15.26 -8.37 4.99
CA ALA A 432 -13.91 -8.07 5.48
C ALA A 432 -13.62 -8.74 6.84
N SER A 433 -14.60 -8.81 7.74
CA SER A 433 -14.45 -9.46 9.06
C SER A 433 -14.36 -10.99 8.95
N ALA A 434 -15.18 -11.63 8.11
CA ALA A 434 -15.09 -13.08 7.85
C ALA A 434 -13.76 -13.48 7.18
N LEU A 435 -13.24 -12.64 6.29
CA LEU A 435 -11.90 -12.81 5.74
C LEU A 435 -10.80 -12.59 6.80
N TYR A 436 -11.01 -11.68 7.76
CA TYR A 436 -10.07 -11.44 8.85
C TYR A 436 -9.97 -12.62 9.82
N GLU A 437 -11.08 -13.28 10.14
CA GLU A 437 -11.10 -14.53 10.91
C GLU A 437 -10.27 -15.63 10.21
N THR A 438 -10.48 -15.79 8.90
CA THR A 438 -9.74 -16.75 8.07
C THR A 438 -8.24 -16.40 8.01
N PHE A 439 -7.92 -15.13 7.82
CA PHE A 439 -6.56 -14.61 7.83
C PHE A 439 -5.85 -14.90 9.16
N CYS A 440 -6.51 -14.69 10.30
CA CYS A 440 -5.94 -14.93 11.63
C CYS A 440 -5.66 -16.41 11.94
N ALA A 441 -6.23 -17.35 11.18
CA ALA A 441 -5.90 -18.77 11.29
C ALA A 441 -4.56 -19.13 10.60
N LEU A 442 -4.06 -18.27 9.71
CA LEU A 442 -2.88 -18.52 8.87
C LEU A 442 -1.74 -17.51 9.09
N TYR A 443 -2.09 -16.26 9.39
CA TYR A 443 -1.21 -15.09 9.33
C TYR A 443 -1.47 -14.12 10.49
N THR A 444 -0.53 -13.20 10.68
CA THR A 444 -0.70 -12.01 11.53
C THR A 444 -0.66 -10.75 10.67
N LEU A 445 -1.17 -9.62 11.15
CA LEU A 445 -1.09 -8.35 10.41
C LEU A 445 0.36 -7.93 10.07
N ARG A 446 1.36 -8.47 10.79
CA ARG A 446 2.79 -8.26 10.55
C ARG A 446 3.42 -9.24 9.55
N SER A 447 2.68 -10.25 9.12
CA SER A 447 3.10 -11.20 8.09
C SER A 447 3.08 -10.60 6.68
N ALA A 448 2.49 -9.41 6.51
CA ALA A 448 2.39 -8.70 5.23
C ALA A 448 3.31 -7.46 5.18
N HIS A 449 3.66 -7.06 3.96
CA HIS A 449 4.44 -5.86 3.67
C HIS A 449 3.82 -4.57 4.28
N PRO A 450 4.62 -3.63 4.85
CA PRO A 450 4.12 -2.37 5.40
C PRO A 450 3.17 -1.57 4.51
N GLU A 451 3.37 -1.51 3.18
CA GLU A 451 2.42 -0.83 2.28
C GLU A 451 1.08 -1.57 2.12
N ALA A 452 1.07 -2.92 2.18
CA ALA A 452 -0.16 -3.70 2.18
C ALA A 452 -0.92 -3.52 3.51
N LEU A 453 -0.19 -3.54 4.64
CA LEU A 453 -0.73 -3.23 5.96
C LEU A 453 -1.28 -1.80 6.02
N LEU A 454 -0.56 -0.81 5.47
CA LEU A 454 -1.00 0.57 5.38
C LEU A 454 -2.30 0.69 4.59
N THR A 455 -2.39 0.03 3.42
CA THR A 455 -3.58 0.01 2.57
C THR A 455 -4.79 -0.56 3.32
N TYR A 456 -4.59 -1.68 4.04
CA TYR A 456 -5.61 -2.28 4.88
C TYR A 456 -6.05 -1.34 6.01
N LEU A 457 -5.11 -0.79 6.80
CA LEU A 457 -5.43 0.12 7.90
C LEU A 457 -6.12 1.41 7.43
N GLN A 458 -5.77 1.93 6.25
CA GLN A 458 -6.47 3.07 5.63
C GLN A 458 -7.91 2.72 5.25
N SER A 459 -8.13 1.51 4.71
CA SER A 459 -9.47 1.04 4.31
C SER A 459 -10.47 0.97 5.48
N LEU A 460 -10.01 0.67 6.70
CA LEU A 460 -10.87 0.54 7.89
C LEU A 460 -11.69 1.80 8.20
N ARG A 461 -11.25 2.98 7.71
CA ARG A 461 -11.98 4.26 7.83
C ARG A 461 -13.36 4.23 7.18
N HIS A 462 -13.52 3.47 6.11
CA HIS A 462 -14.79 3.31 5.41
C HIS A 462 -15.81 2.49 6.23
N VAL A 463 -15.36 1.74 7.22
CA VAL A 463 -16.18 0.82 8.03
C VAL A 463 -16.15 1.12 9.54
N GLU A 464 -15.67 2.30 9.95
CA GLU A 464 -15.57 2.71 11.37
C GLU A 464 -16.89 2.64 12.17
N SER A 465 -18.04 2.78 11.51
CA SER A 465 -19.37 2.62 12.13
C SER A 465 -19.98 1.23 11.99
N LEU A 466 -19.30 0.32 11.29
CA LEU A 466 -19.83 -0.99 10.87
C LEU A 466 -19.03 -2.17 11.44
N SER A 467 -17.74 -2.00 11.73
CA SER A 467 -16.90 -3.01 12.38
C SER A 467 -16.54 -2.61 13.80
N ALA A 468 -16.79 -3.52 14.75
CA ALA A 468 -16.34 -3.39 16.15
C ALA A 468 -14.87 -3.81 16.34
N GLU A 469 -14.24 -4.44 15.35
CA GLU A 469 -12.93 -5.10 15.49
C GLU A 469 -11.74 -4.17 15.28
N ILE A 470 -11.94 -3.02 14.63
CA ILE A 470 -10.88 -2.05 14.30
C ILE A 470 -10.03 -1.67 15.53
N GLY A 471 -10.67 -1.45 16.68
CA GLY A 471 -9.99 -1.11 17.92
C GLY A 471 -9.16 -2.27 18.48
N PRO A 472 -9.74 -3.47 18.69
CA PRO A 472 -9.00 -4.69 19.00
C PRO A 472 -7.82 -4.97 18.06
N GLN A 473 -7.98 -4.78 16.75
CA GLN A 473 -6.94 -5.01 15.73
C GLN A 473 -5.77 -4.05 15.90
N VAL A 474 -6.04 -2.74 16.04
CA VAL A 474 -4.99 -1.73 16.28
C VAL A 474 -4.31 -1.94 17.63
N GLU A 475 -5.07 -2.29 18.67
CA GLU A 475 -4.54 -2.60 20.00
C GLU A 475 -3.60 -3.80 19.98
N ALA A 476 -3.99 -4.91 19.34
CA ALA A 476 -3.14 -6.10 19.18
C ALA A 476 -1.87 -5.80 18.36
N LEU A 477 -1.97 -5.00 17.29
CA LEU A 477 -0.84 -4.61 16.46
C LEU A 477 0.18 -3.73 17.23
N VAL A 478 -0.27 -2.92 18.18
CA VAL A 478 0.58 -1.96 18.91
C VAL A 478 1.17 -2.54 20.19
N MET A 479 0.41 -3.39 20.89
CA MET A 479 0.77 -3.89 22.22
C MET A 479 1.63 -5.16 22.19
N ASP A 480 1.92 -5.70 21.01
CA ASP A 480 2.77 -6.90 20.85
C ASP A 480 4.28 -6.64 21.03
N GLY A 481 4.69 -5.38 21.20
CA GLY A 481 6.06 -4.97 21.48
C GLY A 481 6.97 -4.86 20.25
N ASN A 482 6.45 -5.13 19.03
CA ASN A 482 7.22 -5.09 17.80
C ASN A 482 7.17 -3.69 17.14
N GLY A 483 8.26 -3.26 16.49
CA GLY A 483 8.30 -1.97 15.77
C GLY A 483 7.29 -1.89 14.61
N LEU A 484 6.79 -0.70 14.28
CA LEU A 484 5.77 -0.48 13.23
C LEU A 484 6.18 0.71 12.35
N ASP A 485 5.96 0.61 11.04
CA ASP A 485 6.31 1.66 10.08
C ASP A 485 5.57 2.98 10.37
N ARG A 486 6.23 4.11 10.09
CA ARG A 486 5.80 5.47 10.45
C ARG A 486 4.42 5.82 9.87
N PRO A 487 4.09 5.56 8.58
CA PRO A 487 2.75 5.79 8.04
C PRO A 487 1.68 4.92 8.71
N CYS A 488 2.00 3.66 9.04
CA CYS A 488 1.09 2.77 9.76
C CYS A 488 0.79 3.31 11.16
N CYS A 489 1.80 3.81 11.88
CA CYS A 489 1.61 4.46 13.18
C CYS A 489 0.66 5.66 13.11
N VAL A 490 0.84 6.55 12.11
CA VAL A 490 -0.05 7.71 11.89
C VAL A 490 -1.48 7.25 11.56
N VAL A 491 -1.64 6.20 10.75
CA VAL A 491 -2.95 5.67 10.39
C VAL A 491 -3.65 5.02 11.59
N CYS A 492 -2.94 4.29 12.44
CA CYS A 492 -3.44 3.76 13.70
C CYS A 492 -3.88 4.87 14.67
N LEU A 493 -3.09 5.94 14.83
CA LEU A 493 -3.48 7.11 15.63
C LEU A 493 -4.75 7.79 15.09
N GLN A 494 -4.88 7.89 13.77
CA GLN A 494 -6.09 8.42 13.12
C GLN A 494 -7.32 7.55 13.40
N LEU A 495 -7.23 6.22 13.28
CA LEU A 495 -8.32 5.30 13.63
C LEU A 495 -8.71 5.42 15.11
N LEU A 496 -7.73 5.39 16.03
CA LEU A 496 -7.98 5.52 17.48
C LEU A 496 -8.64 6.86 17.85
N SER A 497 -8.32 7.93 17.13
CA SER A 497 -8.91 9.27 17.33
C SER A 497 -10.39 9.37 16.95
N SER A 498 -10.92 8.41 16.19
CA SER A 498 -12.35 8.31 15.92
C SER A 498 -13.13 7.91 17.18
N GLN A 499 -14.26 8.57 17.45
CA GLN A 499 -15.15 8.21 18.58
C GLN A 499 -15.83 6.84 18.40
N ARG A 500 -15.86 6.30 17.16
CA ARG A 500 -16.57 5.06 16.82
C ARG A 500 -15.75 3.82 17.13
N VAL A 501 -14.44 3.89 16.87
CA VAL A 501 -13.47 2.83 17.21
C VAL A 501 -13.35 2.73 18.73
N ARG A 502 -13.47 1.53 19.31
CA ARG A 502 -13.28 1.25 20.75
C ARG A 502 -12.24 0.16 20.94
N THR A 503 -11.24 0.39 21.79
CA THR A 503 -10.29 -0.64 22.23
C THR A 503 -10.96 -1.61 23.22
N LYS A 504 -10.40 -2.81 23.38
CA LYS A 504 -10.98 -3.94 24.13
C LYS A 504 -10.46 -4.07 25.56
N GLN A 505 -9.16 -3.84 25.79
CA GLN A 505 -8.53 -4.06 27.10
C GLN A 505 -7.82 -2.80 27.64
N VAL A 506 -7.20 -2.02 26.74
CA VAL A 506 -6.35 -0.88 27.06
C VAL A 506 -7.04 0.43 26.70
N GLU A 507 -6.94 1.43 27.56
CA GLU A 507 -7.44 2.78 27.28
C GLU A 507 -6.74 3.39 26.06
N LYS A 508 -7.50 4.01 25.14
CA LYS A 508 -6.99 4.58 23.88
C LYS A 508 -5.72 5.42 24.03
N TRP A 509 -5.63 6.21 25.10
CA TRP A 509 -4.50 7.10 25.33
C TRP A 509 -3.21 6.34 25.65
N ARG A 510 -3.27 5.16 26.28
CA ARG A 510 -2.11 4.29 26.52
C ARG A 510 -1.63 3.64 25.21
N VAL A 511 -2.56 3.17 24.37
CA VAL A 511 -2.22 2.66 23.01
C VAL A 511 -1.58 3.77 22.17
N ALA A 512 -2.09 5.01 22.28
CA ALA A 512 -1.50 6.17 21.61
C ALA A 512 -0.10 6.53 22.14
N GLN A 513 0.19 6.38 23.43
CA GLN A 513 1.55 6.55 23.97
C GLN A 513 2.53 5.53 23.41
N THR A 514 2.12 4.25 23.33
CA THR A 514 2.95 3.20 22.72
C THR A 514 3.20 3.51 21.24
N LEU A 515 2.18 3.92 20.50
CA LEU A 515 2.31 4.38 19.11
C LEU A 515 3.28 5.55 18.94
N LEU A 516 3.24 6.56 19.82
CA LEU A 516 4.17 7.69 19.78
C LEU A 516 5.63 7.27 20.02
N ARG A 517 5.87 6.29 20.89
CA ARG A 517 7.21 5.74 21.15
C ARG A 517 7.74 4.93 19.96
N ILE A 518 6.88 4.23 19.24
CA ILE A 518 7.24 3.48 18.02
C ILE A 518 7.46 4.44 16.83
N TYR A 519 6.63 5.47 16.70
CA TYR A 519 6.67 6.46 15.61
C TYR A 519 8.00 7.23 15.50
N ASP A 520 8.75 7.37 16.60
CA ASP A 520 10.05 8.06 16.66
C ASP A 520 11.24 7.23 16.12
N SER A 521 11.07 5.93 15.84
CA SER A 521 12.16 5.10 15.30
C SER A 521 12.57 5.44 13.86
N ASN A 522 12.06 6.54 13.28
CA ASN A 522 12.16 6.89 11.87
C ASN A 522 12.57 8.36 11.67
N PRO A 523 13.54 8.66 10.78
CA PRO A 523 14.04 10.01 10.56
C PRO A 523 12.95 10.95 10.06
N TRP A 524 12.89 12.13 10.67
CA TRP A 524 11.89 13.16 10.35
C TRP A 524 12.00 13.64 8.90
N PRO A 525 10.87 13.91 8.21
CA PRO A 525 10.90 14.56 6.90
C PRO A 525 11.75 15.84 6.94
N GLN A 526 12.75 15.90 6.07
CA GLN A 526 13.67 17.04 5.98
C GLN A 526 12.99 18.29 5.41
N GLN A 527 11.92 18.10 4.63
CA GLN A 527 11.09 19.18 4.11
C GLN A 527 10.15 19.73 5.20
N PRO A 528 10.26 21.01 5.62
CA PRO A 528 9.49 21.53 6.75
C PRO A 528 7.97 21.51 6.57
N GLN A 529 7.48 21.65 5.32
CA GLN A 529 6.05 21.62 5.03
C GLN A 529 5.46 20.21 5.20
N VAL A 530 6.16 19.17 4.72
CA VAL A 530 5.76 17.76 4.89
C VAL A 530 5.76 17.40 6.38
N ARG A 531 6.83 17.78 7.09
CA ARG A 531 6.93 17.61 8.55
C ARG A 531 5.76 18.28 9.28
N LYS A 532 5.42 19.52 8.93
CA LYS A 532 4.28 20.26 9.51
C LYS A 532 2.95 19.53 9.28
N ALA A 533 2.67 19.10 8.06
CA ALA A 533 1.40 18.43 7.71
C ALA A 533 1.22 17.10 8.46
N GLU A 534 2.30 16.32 8.58
CA GLU A 534 2.28 15.05 9.30
C GLU A 534 2.16 15.27 10.82
N LEU A 535 2.96 16.18 11.40
CA LEU A 535 2.87 16.54 12.82
C LEU A 535 1.49 17.09 13.20
N GLN A 536 0.89 17.97 12.38
CA GLN A 536 -0.46 18.47 12.62
C GLN A 536 -1.51 17.35 12.63
N THR A 537 -1.28 16.27 11.86
CA THR A 537 -2.13 15.07 11.89
C THR A 537 -1.96 14.30 13.20
N VAL A 538 -0.72 14.02 13.61
CA VAL A 538 -0.41 13.33 14.88
C VAL A 538 -0.93 14.11 16.09
N PHE A 539 -0.68 15.42 16.13
CA PHE A 539 -1.11 16.29 17.23
C PHE A 539 -2.62 16.37 17.32
N ARG A 540 -3.32 16.52 16.18
CA ARG A 540 -4.79 16.44 16.12
C ARG A 540 -5.30 15.13 16.73
N CYS A 541 -4.72 13.99 16.36
CA CYS A 541 -5.14 12.70 16.90
C CYS A 541 -4.92 12.60 18.42
N CYS A 542 -3.77 13.07 18.92
CA CYS A 542 -3.48 13.08 20.35
C CYS A 542 -4.45 14.00 21.14
N HIS A 543 -4.74 15.20 20.62
CA HIS A 543 -5.73 16.12 21.18
C HIS A 543 -7.14 15.53 21.24
N LEU A 544 -7.58 14.87 20.17
CA LEU A 544 -8.89 14.20 20.11
C LEU A 544 -9.01 13.06 21.15
N ILE A 545 -7.96 12.23 21.27
CA ILE A 545 -7.91 11.11 22.22
C ILE A 545 -7.85 11.62 23.68
N ALA A 546 -7.03 12.63 23.96
CA ALA A 546 -6.91 13.21 25.30
C ALA A 546 -8.20 13.89 25.76
N ALA A 547 -8.86 14.66 24.89
CA ALA A 547 -10.13 15.32 25.21
C ALA A 547 -11.32 14.34 25.36
N ALA A 548 -11.26 13.19 24.67
CA ALA A 548 -12.20 12.09 24.92
C ALA A 548 -11.98 11.49 26.32
N ALA A 549 -10.73 11.14 26.68
CA ALA A 549 -10.41 10.55 27.99
C ALA A 549 -10.80 11.47 29.17
N ALA A 550 -10.53 12.78 29.07
CA ALA A 550 -10.93 13.76 30.08
C ALA A 550 -12.46 13.93 30.22
N SER A 551 -13.26 13.44 29.26
CA SER A 551 -14.72 13.47 29.34
C SER A 551 -15.28 12.33 30.20
N ASP A 552 -14.64 11.16 30.20
CA ASP A 552 -15.11 9.94 30.89
C ASP A 552 -14.92 9.94 32.41
N GLU A 553 -14.07 10.81 32.97
CA GLU A 553 -13.80 10.90 34.43
C GLU A 553 -15.04 11.08 35.32
N LYS A 554 -16.19 11.50 34.76
CA LYS A 554 -17.45 11.63 35.52
C LYS A 554 -18.04 10.29 36.00
N LEU A 555 -17.56 9.15 35.50
CA LEU A 555 -18.09 7.82 35.83
C LEU A 555 -17.39 7.09 36.98
N SER A 556 -16.23 7.56 37.47
CA SER A 556 -15.61 7.02 38.69
C SER A 556 -14.68 8.04 39.37
N PRO A 557 -15.05 8.60 40.53
CA PRO A 557 -14.22 9.59 41.24
C PRO A 557 -13.02 8.98 42.00
N LEU A 558 -12.77 7.68 41.87
CA LEU A 558 -11.83 6.94 42.74
C LEU A 558 -10.55 6.41 42.05
N ALA A 559 -10.45 6.42 40.71
CA ALA A 559 -9.29 5.79 40.03
C ALA A 559 -8.98 6.26 38.59
N ALA A 560 -9.20 7.53 38.23
CA ALA A 560 -8.75 8.07 36.94
C ALA A 560 -7.47 8.91 37.11
N ALA A 561 -6.33 8.40 36.65
CA ALA A 561 -5.11 9.21 36.54
C ALA A 561 -5.26 10.22 35.37
N PRO A 562 -4.78 11.46 35.51
CA PRO A 562 -4.89 12.46 34.43
C PRO A 562 -4.16 11.97 33.18
N CYS A 563 -4.83 12.06 32.03
CA CYS A 563 -4.31 11.57 30.74
C CYS A 563 -2.94 12.23 30.41
N PRO A 564 -1.80 11.50 30.45
CA PRO A 564 -0.47 12.08 30.31
C PRO A 564 -0.07 12.32 28.84
N LEU A 565 -0.86 11.84 27.88
CA LEU A 565 -0.51 11.74 26.45
C LEU A 565 0.06 13.06 25.87
N LEU A 566 -0.62 14.18 26.10
CA LEU A 566 -0.18 15.49 25.59
C LEU A 566 1.03 16.04 26.37
N THR A 567 1.16 15.70 27.65
CA THR A 567 2.29 16.12 28.50
C THR A 567 3.56 15.39 28.12
N GLU A 568 3.49 14.07 27.90
CA GLU A 568 4.61 13.27 27.36
C GLU A 568 5.01 13.74 25.97
N LEU A 569 4.05 13.92 25.06
CA LEU A 569 4.30 14.43 23.72
C LEU A 569 4.98 15.80 23.74
N ARG A 570 4.54 16.73 24.61
CA ARG A 570 5.20 18.02 24.77
C ARG A 570 6.62 17.88 25.31
N ALA A 571 6.82 17.10 26.37
CA ALA A 571 8.15 16.90 26.96
C ALA A 571 9.14 16.33 25.94
N TYR A 572 8.67 15.40 25.10
CA TYR A 572 9.43 14.83 23.99
C TYR A 572 9.74 15.87 22.88
N LEU A 573 8.77 16.66 22.43
CA LEU A 573 9.05 17.73 21.43
C LEU A 573 10.05 18.76 21.98
N VAL A 574 9.99 19.08 23.27
CA VAL A 574 10.93 19.97 23.95
C VAL A 574 12.35 19.36 23.98
N SER A 575 12.50 18.05 24.16
CA SER A 575 13.82 17.39 24.17
C SER A 575 14.45 17.29 22.78
N VAL A 576 13.66 17.13 21.72
CA VAL A 576 14.17 16.99 20.34
C VAL A 576 14.35 18.33 19.62
N PHE A 577 13.38 19.25 19.73
CA PHE A 577 13.36 20.50 18.97
C PHE A 577 13.65 21.74 19.83
N GLY A 578 13.65 21.60 21.16
CA GLY A 578 13.73 22.72 22.10
C GLY A 578 12.37 23.34 22.43
N ARG A 579 12.32 24.06 23.55
CA ARG A 579 11.07 24.61 24.13
C ARG A 579 10.38 25.64 23.24
N ASP A 580 11.15 26.45 22.54
CA ASP A 580 10.65 27.57 21.73
C ASP A 580 10.48 27.20 20.24
N SER A 581 10.52 25.90 19.93
CA SER A 581 10.38 25.34 18.57
C SER A 581 9.02 25.63 17.94
N ARG A 582 8.97 25.56 16.60
CA ARG A 582 7.71 25.67 15.84
C ARG A 582 6.84 24.44 16.08
N GLU A 583 7.44 23.29 16.27
CA GLU A 583 6.79 22.03 16.59
C GLU A 583 6.01 22.11 17.91
N CYS A 584 6.58 22.72 18.97
CA CYS A 584 5.84 22.99 20.21
C CYS A 584 4.67 23.99 19.99
N GLN A 585 4.87 25.03 19.19
CA GLN A 585 3.80 25.99 18.85
C GLN A 585 2.66 25.32 18.06
N TRP A 586 2.98 24.41 17.13
CA TRP A 586 1.97 23.67 16.35
C TRP A 586 1.19 22.67 17.21
N LEU A 587 1.80 22.10 18.26
CA LEU A 587 1.08 21.29 19.25
C LEU A 587 0.06 22.15 20.03
N ASP A 588 0.43 23.37 20.41
CA ASP A 588 -0.50 24.29 21.07
C ASP A 588 -1.62 24.76 20.11
N ASP A 589 -1.29 25.12 18.87
CA ASP A 589 -2.25 25.57 17.85
C ASP A 589 -3.29 24.48 17.46
N THR A 590 -2.94 23.20 17.59
CA THR A 590 -3.83 22.08 17.24
C THR A 590 -4.83 21.71 18.32
N GLU A 591 -4.77 22.31 19.52
CA GLU A 591 -5.75 22.13 20.60
C GLU A 591 -7.19 22.44 20.15
N VAL A 592 -7.37 23.32 19.16
CA VAL A 592 -8.69 23.65 18.60
C VAL A 592 -9.48 22.42 18.11
N TYR A 593 -8.80 21.33 17.73
CA TYR A 593 -9.47 20.08 17.36
C TYR A 593 -10.12 19.34 18.52
N SER A 594 -9.69 19.54 19.77
CA SER A 594 -10.29 18.95 20.97
C SER A 594 -11.77 19.30 21.14
N LEU A 595 -12.23 20.40 20.54
CA LEU A 595 -13.66 20.72 20.43
C LEU A 595 -14.46 19.55 19.81
N LEU A 596 -13.90 18.81 18.84
CA LEU A 596 -14.62 17.70 18.20
C LEU A 596 -14.94 16.54 19.15
N THR A 597 -14.23 16.34 20.26
CA THR A 597 -14.47 15.20 21.18
C THR A 597 -14.86 15.58 22.61
N THR A 598 -14.61 16.82 23.04
CA THR A 598 -14.93 17.32 24.38
C THR A 598 -16.44 17.25 24.67
N GLN A 599 -16.82 16.71 25.84
CA GLN A 599 -18.22 16.67 26.32
C GLN A 599 -18.55 17.69 27.43
N ARG A 600 -17.58 18.50 27.87
CA ARG A 600 -17.76 19.55 28.89
C ARG A 600 -17.76 20.94 28.24
N TRP A 601 -18.82 21.72 28.46
CA TRP A 601 -19.00 23.03 27.80
C TRP A 601 -18.00 24.07 28.32
N GLU A 602 -17.62 23.99 29.59
CA GLU A 602 -16.61 24.85 30.24
C GLU A 602 -15.25 24.67 29.55
N CYS A 603 -14.86 23.42 29.32
CA CYS A 603 -13.63 23.07 28.60
C CYS A 603 -13.67 23.55 27.15
N ALA A 604 -14.80 23.37 26.45
CA ALA A 604 -14.97 23.82 25.08
C ALA A 604 -14.83 25.35 24.95
N LEU A 605 -15.39 26.12 25.88
CA LEU A 605 -15.21 27.57 25.92
C LEU A 605 -13.78 27.98 26.26
N ALA A 606 -13.13 27.32 27.22
CA ALA A 606 -11.74 27.61 27.57
C ALA A 606 -10.79 27.38 26.37
N ILE A 607 -10.96 26.27 25.64
CA ILE A 607 -10.21 25.98 24.41
C ILE A 607 -10.44 27.09 23.37
N TYR A 608 -11.70 27.42 23.07
CA TYR A 608 -12.02 28.46 22.08
C TYR A 608 -11.51 29.85 22.50
N GLN A 609 -11.60 30.19 23.79
CA GLN A 609 -11.12 31.47 24.29
C GLN A 609 -9.60 31.60 24.16
N ARG A 610 -8.83 30.57 24.51
CA ARG A 610 -7.36 30.54 24.32
C ARG A 610 -6.97 30.56 22.85
N GLN A 611 -7.56 29.67 22.05
CA GLN A 611 -7.12 29.42 20.67
C GLN A 611 -7.64 30.41 19.64
N VAL A 612 -8.73 31.15 19.95
CA VAL A 612 -9.36 32.07 19.00
C VAL A 612 -9.49 33.48 19.57
N VAL A 613 -10.07 33.66 20.76
CA VAL A 613 -10.41 35.00 21.28
C VAL A 613 -9.18 35.77 21.78
N GLN A 614 -8.26 35.08 22.45
CA GLN A 614 -7.02 35.64 22.99
C GLN A 614 -5.86 35.63 21.97
N ARG A 615 -6.07 35.06 20.77
CA ARG A 615 -5.05 34.93 19.73
C ARG A 615 -4.78 36.30 19.08
N PRO A 616 -3.51 36.76 18.97
CA PRO A 616 -3.19 38.00 18.27
C PRO A 616 -3.68 37.99 16.82
N LEU A 617 -4.29 39.08 16.35
CA LEU A 617 -4.87 39.19 14.99
C LEU A 617 -3.89 38.76 13.89
N ALA A 618 -2.62 39.15 14.00
CA ALA A 618 -1.56 38.81 13.04
C ALA A 618 -1.20 37.30 12.98
N ARG A 619 -1.70 36.48 13.91
CA ARG A 619 -1.48 35.02 13.97
C ARG A 619 -2.75 34.21 13.70
N VAL A 620 -3.87 34.85 13.37
CA VAL A 620 -5.14 34.14 13.09
C VAL A 620 -5.03 33.27 11.82
N THR A 621 -4.19 33.66 10.88
CA THR A 621 -3.83 32.87 9.68
C THR A 621 -3.07 31.59 9.98
N ASP A 622 -2.45 31.47 11.16
CA ASP A 622 -1.62 30.32 11.52
C ASP A 622 -2.43 29.17 12.15
N LEU A 623 -3.73 29.40 12.42
CA LEU A 623 -4.65 28.40 12.96
C LEU A 623 -4.78 27.21 11.97
N PRO A 624 -4.73 25.94 12.41
CA PRO A 624 -4.74 24.77 11.51
C PRO A 624 -6.09 24.54 10.81
N ILE A 625 -7.11 25.32 11.13
CA ILE A 625 -8.43 25.33 10.48
C ILE A 625 -8.89 26.77 10.22
N PRO A 626 -9.75 27.02 9.22
CA PRO A 626 -10.39 28.31 9.06
C PRO A 626 -11.20 28.73 10.30
N LEU A 627 -11.16 30.02 10.64
CA LEU A 627 -11.87 30.58 11.80
C LEU A 627 -13.38 30.24 11.81
N ARG A 628 -14.04 30.26 10.65
CA ARG A 628 -15.44 29.84 10.47
C ARG A 628 -15.68 28.39 10.89
N GLN A 629 -14.72 27.49 10.65
CA GLN A 629 -14.79 26.10 11.08
C GLN A 629 -14.62 25.98 12.60
N ALA A 630 -13.72 26.74 13.22
CA ALA A 630 -13.56 26.78 14.67
C ALA A 630 -14.84 27.26 15.39
N ARG A 631 -15.49 28.32 14.87
CA ARG A 631 -16.82 28.78 15.33
C ARG A 631 -17.88 27.67 15.26
N HIS A 632 -17.94 26.98 14.13
CA HIS A 632 -18.90 25.91 13.90
C HIS A 632 -18.66 24.71 14.83
N MET A 633 -17.40 24.34 15.04
CA MET A 633 -17.00 23.28 15.97
C MET A 633 -17.39 23.61 17.42
N LEU A 634 -17.22 24.86 17.87
CA LEU A 634 -17.72 25.27 19.19
C LEU A 634 -19.26 25.12 19.26
N ALA A 635 -19.99 25.66 18.28
CA ALA A 635 -21.45 25.61 18.27
C ALA A 635 -22.01 24.16 18.26
N GLN A 636 -21.42 23.26 17.46
CA GLN A 636 -21.75 21.84 17.49
C GLN A 636 -21.43 21.18 18.83
N THR A 637 -20.37 21.61 19.51
CA THR A 637 -19.96 21.06 20.81
C THR A 637 -20.91 21.48 21.92
N LEU A 638 -21.31 22.75 21.94
CA LEU A 638 -22.32 23.23 22.88
C LEU A 638 -23.69 22.58 22.64
N LEU A 639 -24.07 22.30 21.38
CA LEU A 639 -25.26 21.50 21.05
C LEU A 639 -25.18 20.03 21.53
N ARG A 640 -24.00 19.41 21.49
CA ARG A 640 -23.83 18.07 22.10
C ARG A 640 -23.96 18.12 23.62
N CYS A 641 -23.43 19.16 24.25
CA CYS A 641 -23.58 19.40 25.69
C CYS A 641 -25.05 19.65 26.07
N SER A 642 -25.83 20.39 25.26
CA SER A 642 -27.25 20.62 25.51
C SER A 642 -28.09 19.35 25.36
N ARG A 643 -27.79 18.50 24.36
CA ARG A 643 -28.43 17.19 24.19
C ARG A 643 -28.21 16.31 25.42
N ALA A 644 -26.95 16.16 25.86
CA ALA A 644 -26.61 15.40 27.05
C ALA A 644 -27.29 15.93 28.33
N ALA A 645 -27.41 17.26 28.49
CA ALA A 645 -28.15 17.85 29.60
C ALA A 645 -29.66 17.57 29.53
N ALA A 646 -30.25 17.57 28.34
CA ALA A 646 -31.67 17.32 28.14
C ALA A 646 -32.05 15.83 28.33
N ASP A 647 -31.20 14.92 27.85
CA ASP A 647 -31.41 13.47 27.95
C ASP A 647 -31.31 13.02 29.43
N VAL A 648 -30.31 13.52 30.18
CA VAL A 648 -30.18 13.29 31.64
C VAL A 648 -31.36 13.86 32.43
N GLY A 649 -31.96 14.97 31.97
CA GLY A 649 -33.19 15.51 32.55
C GLY A 649 -34.34 14.52 32.50
N ARG A 650 -34.60 13.92 31.32
CA ARG A 650 -35.73 12.98 31.11
C ARG A 650 -35.61 11.70 31.94
N GLU A 651 -34.40 11.17 32.12
CA GLU A 651 -34.20 9.96 32.93
C GLU A 651 -34.41 10.24 34.43
N ARG A 652 -33.91 11.38 34.92
CA ARG A 652 -33.99 11.77 36.34
C ARG A 652 -35.40 12.21 36.77
N GLU A 653 -36.17 12.82 35.87
CA GLU A 653 -37.56 13.22 36.15
C GLU A 653 -38.47 12.05 36.55
N ASN A 654 -38.08 10.80 36.27
CA ASN A 654 -38.81 9.60 36.67
C ASN A 654 -38.45 9.05 38.07
N PHE A 655 -37.43 9.60 38.76
CA PHE A 655 -36.85 9.00 39.96
C PHE A 655 -36.53 9.94 41.14
N PHE A 656 -36.89 11.22 41.07
CA PHE A 656 -36.75 12.13 42.22
C PHE A 656 -37.92 12.01 43.19
N LEU A 657 -37.61 11.66 44.45
CA LEU A 657 -38.54 11.68 45.59
C LEU A 657 -38.61 13.06 46.29
N ASP A 658 -37.80 14.02 45.84
CA ASP A 658 -37.72 15.40 46.36
C ASP A 658 -37.99 16.39 45.21
N GLU A 659 -39.12 17.10 45.31
CA GLU A 659 -39.57 18.06 44.29
C GLU A 659 -38.74 19.37 44.30
N GLU A 660 -38.18 19.79 45.44
CA GLU A 660 -37.39 21.02 45.55
C GLU A 660 -36.03 20.85 44.88
N GLN A 661 -35.36 19.71 45.12
CA GLN A 661 -34.10 19.39 44.45
C GLN A 661 -34.31 19.26 42.92
N GLY A 662 -35.40 18.61 42.49
CA GLY A 662 -35.77 18.51 41.08
C GLY A 662 -36.04 19.88 40.42
N ALA A 663 -36.72 20.79 41.11
CA ALA A 663 -36.92 22.17 40.64
C ALA A 663 -35.59 22.94 40.51
N GLN A 664 -34.66 22.76 41.45
CA GLN A 664 -33.36 23.43 41.42
C GLN A 664 -32.44 22.90 40.30
N GLU A 665 -32.45 21.59 40.01
CA GLU A 665 -31.71 21.01 38.89
C GLU A 665 -32.27 21.44 37.53
N ARG A 666 -33.61 21.52 37.40
CA ARG A 666 -34.27 22.09 36.21
C ARG A 666 -33.89 23.54 35.96
N ALA A 667 -33.90 24.38 37.01
CA ALA A 667 -33.51 25.80 36.89
C ALA A 667 -32.06 25.96 36.39
N LYS A 668 -31.10 25.25 37.00
CA LYS A 668 -29.68 25.22 36.56
C LYS A 668 -29.55 24.78 35.09
N THR A 669 -30.37 23.82 34.66
CA THR A 669 -30.39 23.33 33.26
C THR A 669 -30.93 24.38 32.30
N VAL A 670 -32.00 25.09 32.66
CA VAL A 670 -32.55 26.20 31.85
C VAL A 670 -31.54 27.35 31.71
N ASP A 671 -30.88 27.74 32.80
CA ASP A 671 -29.86 28.80 32.79
C ASP A 671 -28.66 28.43 31.89
N PHE A 672 -28.19 27.18 31.97
CA PHE A 672 -27.16 26.64 31.09
C PHE A 672 -27.58 26.69 29.61
N LEU A 673 -28.80 26.24 29.29
CA LEU A 673 -29.30 26.24 27.91
C LEU A 673 -29.46 27.66 27.36
N ALA A 674 -29.97 28.60 28.16
CA ALA A 674 -30.07 30.01 27.80
C ALA A 674 -28.69 30.63 27.54
N PHE A 675 -27.71 30.33 28.40
CA PHE A 675 -26.32 30.75 28.24
C PHE A 675 -25.70 30.19 26.94
N VAL A 676 -25.93 28.92 26.62
CA VAL A 676 -25.45 28.31 25.36
C VAL A 676 -26.07 28.96 24.13
N VAL A 677 -27.39 29.17 24.09
CA VAL A 677 -28.09 29.87 22.99
C VAL A 677 -27.50 31.26 22.76
N ARG A 678 -27.28 32.02 23.85
CA ARG A 678 -26.67 33.36 23.78
C ARG A 678 -25.25 33.30 23.22
N THR A 679 -24.42 32.41 23.77
CA THR A 679 -23.01 32.27 23.38
C THR A 679 -22.86 31.90 21.91
N VAL A 680 -23.69 30.99 21.39
CA VAL A 680 -23.68 30.64 19.94
C VAL A 680 -24.06 31.84 19.08
N ARG A 681 -25.06 32.64 19.48
CA ARG A 681 -25.44 33.87 18.75
C ARG A 681 -24.33 34.93 18.80
N GLU A 682 -23.66 35.12 19.93
CA GLU A 682 -22.55 36.06 20.10
C GLU A 682 -21.32 35.68 19.26
N VAL A 683 -20.96 34.39 19.18
CA VAL A 683 -19.79 33.89 18.40
C VAL A 683 -19.87 34.18 16.89
N TYR A 684 -21.09 34.36 16.36
CA TYR A 684 -21.34 34.74 14.98
C TYR A 684 -21.77 36.21 14.79
N ALA A 685 -21.93 36.99 15.87
CA ALA A 685 -22.40 38.36 15.77
C ALA A 685 -21.38 39.25 15.04
N GLY A 686 -21.84 39.97 14.00
CA GLY A 686 -21.01 40.90 13.24
C GLY A 686 -19.92 40.27 12.34
N THR A 687 -19.88 38.94 12.19
CA THR A 687 -18.77 38.25 11.49
C THR A 687 -18.98 38.10 9.98
N GLY A 688 -20.20 38.29 9.47
CA GLY A 688 -20.56 38.02 8.08
C GLY A 688 -20.71 36.52 7.73
N ASP A 689 -20.36 35.61 8.63
CA ASP A 689 -20.55 34.17 8.45
C ASP A 689 -22.05 33.81 8.52
N THR A 690 -22.50 32.86 7.69
CA THR A 690 -23.85 32.29 7.86
C THR A 690 -23.90 31.39 9.10
N VAL A 691 -24.75 31.77 10.06
CA VAL A 691 -25.09 30.97 11.24
C VAL A 691 -25.74 29.66 10.79
N CYS A 692 -25.39 28.55 11.43
CA CYS A 692 -26.10 27.29 11.24
C CYS A 692 -27.43 27.34 12.01
N LEU A 693 -28.48 27.85 11.37
CA LEU A 693 -29.77 28.14 12.02
C LEU A 693 -30.44 26.90 12.64
N SER A 694 -30.19 25.70 12.10
CA SER A 694 -30.65 24.43 12.69
C SER A 694 -30.03 24.14 14.06
N ILE A 695 -28.76 24.51 14.29
CA ILE A 695 -28.12 24.40 15.61
C ILE A 695 -28.81 25.34 16.61
N VAL A 696 -29.06 26.60 16.22
CA VAL A 696 -29.73 27.59 17.07
C VAL A 696 -31.17 27.15 17.38
N ALA A 697 -31.90 26.63 16.39
CA ALA A 697 -33.24 26.09 16.57
C ALA A 697 -33.28 24.92 17.57
N GLU A 698 -32.38 23.94 17.43
CA GLU A 698 -32.34 22.77 18.31
C GLU A 698 -31.98 23.17 19.75
N LEU A 699 -31.06 24.12 19.94
CA LEU A 699 -30.74 24.70 21.24
C LEU A 699 -31.96 25.39 21.88
N LEU A 700 -32.73 26.17 21.11
CA LEU A 700 -33.97 26.81 21.57
C LEU A 700 -35.06 25.79 21.93
N LEU A 701 -35.15 24.65 21.22
CA LEU A 701 -36.09 23.57 21.53
C LEU A 701 -35.72 22.85 22.81
N HIS A 702 -34.43 22.54 23.01
CA HIS A 702 -33.95 22.02 24.30
C HIS A 702 -34.29 22.99 25.44
N GLN A 703 -34.05 24.29 25.26
CA GLN A 703 -34.43 25.30 26.27
C GLN A 703 -35.95 25.31 26.52
N ALA A 704 -36.78 25.26 25.47
CA ALA A 704 -38.24 25.29 25.58
C ALA A 704 -38.79 24.12 26.43
N LEU A 705 -38.26 22.91 26.24
CA LEU A 705 -38.74 21.71 26.92
C LEU A 705 -38.50 21.75 28.44
N HIS A 706 -37.40 22.34 28.91
CA HIS A 706 -37.11 22.47 30.34
C HIS A 706 -37.73 23.72 31.00
N VAL A 707 -38.25 24.67 30.23
CA VAL A 707 -38.95 25.84 30.77
C VAL A 707 -40.33 25.44 31.33
N PRO A 708 -40.66 25.76 32.60
CA PRO A 708 -41.92 25.35 33.22
C PRO A 708 -43.12 26.19 32.77
N ARG A 709 -42.90 27.43 32.34
CA ARG A 709 -43.98 28.36 31.95
C ARG A 709 -44.41 28.10 30.51
N ALA A 710 -45.64 27.62 30.31
CA ALA A 710 -46.20 27.28 28.99
C ALA A 710 -46.07 28.41 27.94
N ARG A 711 -46.30 29.67 28.33
CA ARG A 711 -46.17 30.82 27.42
C ARG A 711 -44.73 31.06 26.93
N GLU A 712 -43.75 30.88 27.81
CA GLU A 712 -42.32 31.04 27.48
C GLU A 712 -41.82 29.85 26.65
N ARG A 713 -42.23 28.62 26.99
CA ARG A 713 -42.02 27.41 26.19
C ARG A 713 -42.53 27.57 24.76
N GLN A 714 -43.79 28.00 24.59
CA GLN A 714 -44.40 28.23 23.28
C GLN A 714 -43.65 29.31 22.49
N GLN A 715 -43.22 30.39 23.15
CA GLN A 715 -42.45 31.45 22.50
C GLN A 715 -41.09 30.94 21.99
N LEU A 716 -40.35 30.18 22.80
CA LEU A 716 -39.07 29.59 22.41
C LEU A 716 -39.22 28.58 21.25
N ALA A 717 -40.25 27.74 21.29
CA ALA A 717 -40.55 26.80 20.20
C ALA A 717 -40.94 27.53 18.89
N LEU A 718 -41.74 28.60 18.97
CA LEU A 718 -42.06 29.43 17.80
C LEU A 718 -40.85 30.19 17.25
N ASP A 719 -39.91 30.61 18.11
CA ASP A 719 -38.66 31.21 17.68
C ASP A 719 -37.75 30.15 17.01
N ALA A 720 -37.68 28.92 17.53
CA ALA A 720 -36.98 27.80 16.88
C ALA A 720 -37.57 27.46 15.50
N MET A 721 -38.90 27.40 15.36
CA MET A 721 -39.55 27.20 14.06
C MET A 721 -39.20 28.28 13.04
N ARG A 722 -38.97 29.54 13.46
CA ARG A 722 -38.50 30.61 12.56
C ARG A 722 -37.08 30.33 12.08
N GLU A 723 -36.16 30.02 12.99
CA GLU A 723 -34.77 29.68 12.66
C GLU A 723 -34.72 28.49 11.67
N LEU A 724 -35.55 27.45 11.86
CA LEU A 724 -35.71 26.34 10.90
C LEU A 724 -36.25 26.80 9.54
N SER A 725 -37.31 27.63 9.52
CA SER A 725 -37.90 28.12 8.26
C SER A 725 -36.93 29.00 7.44
N CYS A 726 -36.03 29.72 8.11
CA CYS A 726 -34.96 30.49 7.48
C CYS A 726 -33.76 29.62 7.05
N GLY A 727 -33.66 28.38 7.56
CA GLY A 727 -32.61 27.43 7.22
C GLY A 727 -32.86 26.61 5.94
N LEU A 728 -31.98 25.62 5.71
CA LEU A 728 -32.11 24.63 4.64
C LEU A 728 -33.21 23.61 5.00
N ALA A 729 -34.11 23.29 4.06
CA ALA A 729 -35.17 22.32 4.29
C ALA A 729 -34.64 20.92 4.66
N SER A 730 -33.51 20.51 4.06
CA SER A 730 -32.81 19.26 4.38
C SER A 730 -32.21 19.19 5.80
N ALA A 731 -32.19 20.30 6.54
CA ALA A 731 -31.77 20.31 7.94
C ALA A 731 -32.95 20.06 8.92
N VAL A 732 -34.19 20.06 8.44
CA VAL A 732 -35.37 19.68 9.23
C VAL A 732 -35.42 18.15 9.29
N THR A 733 -35.14 17.58 10.46
CA THR A 733 -35.14 16.13 10.69
C THR A 733 -36.39 15.72 11.48
N PRO A 734 -36.83 14.44 11.41
CA PRO A 734 -37.95 13.95 12.23
C PRO A 734 -37.80 14.23 13.73
N ARG A 735 -36.57 14.14 14.26
CA ARG A 735 -36.25 14.54 15.65
C ARG A 735 -36.61 16.00 15.96
N LEU A 736 -36.37 16.92 15.03
CA LEU A 736 -36.71 18.34 15.24
C LEU A 736 -38.22 18.57 15.16
N ILE A 737 -38.93 17.80 14.33
CA ILE A 737 -40.39 17.81 14.24
C ILE A 737 -41.00 17.34 15.57
N ASP A 738 -40.51 16.23 16.12
CA ASP A 738 -40.91 15.71 17.44
C ASP A 738 -40.61 16.70 18.59
N LEU A 739 -39.41 17.29 18.64
CA LEU A 739 -39.08 18.29 19.67
C LEU A 739 -39.98 19.55 19.60
N VAL A 740 -40.40 19.98 18.39
CA VAL A 740 -41.37 21.06 18.20
C VAL A 740 -42.78 20.63 18.61
N SER A 741 -43.20 19.41 18.24
CA SER A 741 -44.54 18.87 18.54
C SER A 741 -44.74 18.78 20.06
N GLN A 742 -43.73 18.25 20.78
CA GLN A 742 -43.68 18.17 22.24
C GLN A 742 -43.70 19.55 22.90
N ALA A 743 -42.87 20.50 22.43
CA ALA A 743 -42.77 21.83 23.02
C ALA A 743 -44.03 22.69 22.82
N LEU A 744 -44.75 22.51 21.70
CA LEU A 744 -46.01 23.21 21.41
C LEU A 744 -47.27 22.45 21.84
N SER A 745 -47.16 21.16 22.16
CA SER A 745 -48.27 20.25 22.47
C SER A 745 -49.28 20.13 21.31
N ILE A 746 -48.75 19.90 20.10
CA ILE A 746 -49.49 19.69 18.84
C ILE A 746 -48.99 18.40 18.15
N THR A 747 -49.72 17.86 17.17
CA THR A 747 -49.28 16.62 16.49
C THR A 747 -48.12 16.88 15.51
N GLU A 748 -47.28 15.87 15.31
CA GLU A 748 -46.15 15.92 14.37
C GLU A 748 -46.60 16.24 12.93
N GLU A 749 -47.76 15.77 12.50
CA GLU A 749 -48.33 16.05 11.17
C GLU A 749 -48.54 17.55 10.93
N HIS A 750 -49.06 18.28 11.93
CA HIS A 750 -49.20 19.73 11.84
C HIS A 750 -47.84 20.43 11.75
N VAL A 751 -46.84 19.93 12.49
CA VAL A 751 -45.48 20.48 12.47
C VAL A 751 -44.80 20.19 11.12
N HIS A 752 -44.93 18.98 10.59
CA HIS A 752 -44.42 18.57 9.28
C HIS A 752 -45.03 19.43 8.18
N SER A 753 -46.37 19.51 8.14
CA SER A 753 -47.08 20.33 7.14
C SER A 753 -46.66 21.80 7.18
N VAL A 754 -46.39 22.34 8.37
CA VAL A 754 -45.96 23.74 8.52
C VAL A 754 -44.49 23.96 8.17
N LEU A 755 -43.57 23.08 8.60
CA LEU A 755 -42.11 23.25 8.43
C LEU A 755 -41.55 22.70 7.12
N VAL A 756 -42.20 21.71 6.52
CA VAL A 756 -41.78 21.07 5.25
C VAL A 756 -42.60 21.67 4.11
N ASP A 757 -43.92 21.43 4.12
CA ASP A 757 -44.81 21.79 3.00
C ASP A 757 -45.10 23.31 2.96
N GLY A 758 -45.29 23.93 4.13
CA GLY A 758 -45.52 25.37 4.31
C GLY A 758 -44.26 26.23 4.39
N SER A 759 -43.07 25.63 4.23
CA SER A 759 -41.76 26.25 4.49
C SER A 759 -41.54 27.60 3.81
N ALA A 760 -41.97 27.75 2.55
CA ALA A 760 -41.85 28.99 1.78
C ALA A 760 -42.67 30.15 2.37
N GLN A 761 -43.89 29.88 2.85
CA GLN A 761 -44.76 30.90 3.45
C GLN A 761 -44.27 31.34 4.82
N LEU A 762 -43.75 30.41 5.63
CA LEU A 762 -43.08 30.75 6.89
C LEU A 762 -41.83 31.59 6.66
N ARG A 763 -40.97 31.20 5.70
CA ARG A 763 -39.76 31.95 5.36
C ARG A 763 -40.07 33.39 4.94
N ALA A 764 -41.09 33.60 4.11
CA ALA A 764 -41.55 34.94 3.75
C ALA A 764 -41.97 35.76 4.98
N LYS A 765 -42.86 35.21 5.83
CA LYS A 765 -43.33 35.87 7.06
C LYS A 765 -42.20 36.15 8.07
N ALA A 766 -41.19 35.29 8.14
CA ALA A 766 -40.01 35.51 9.00
C ALA A 766 -39.15 36.67 8.49
N LEU A 767 -38.84 36.70 7.18
CA LEU A 767 -38.02 37.73 6.54
C LEU A 767 -38.69 39.13 6.55
N GLU A 768 -40.02 39.20 6.39
CA GLU A 768 -40.79 40.44 6.51
C GLU A 768 -40.67 41.06 7.91
N ARG A 769 -40.74 40.23 8.95
CA ARG A 769 -40.67 40.67 10.35
C ARG A 769 -39.28 41.16 10.74
N ASP A 770 -38.24 40.57 10.17
CA ASP A 770 -36.85 41.00 10.35
C ASP A 770 -36.55 42.32 9.61
N ARG A 771 -37.12 42.53 8.42
CA ARG A 771 -37.13 43.87 7.78
C ARG A 771 -37.79 44.90 8.70
N GLN A 772 -38.96 44.61 9.26
CA GLN A 772 -39.64 45.51 10.20
C GLN A 772 -38.83 45.78 11.48
N ARG A 773 -38.07 44.80 12.00
CA ARG A 773 -37.16 45.01 13.15
C ARG A 773 -35.97 45.92 12.79
N ARG A 774 -35.34 45.75 11.62
CA ARG A 774 -34.24 46.63 11.17
C ARG A 774 -34.71 48.07 10.95
N ILE A 775 -35.90 48.26 10.36
CA ILE A 775 -36.53 49.57 10.16
C ILE A 775 -36.88 50.24 11.51
N ARG A 776 -37.29 49.48 12.53
CA ARG A 776 -37.51 50.02 13.89
C ARG A 776 -36.22 50.36 14.63
N ALA A 777 -35.11 49.68 14.33
CA ALA A 777 -33.81 49.98 14.93
C ALA A 777 -33.16 51.25 14.33
N SER A 778 -33.31 51.52 13.02
CA SER A 778 -32.81 52.76 12.40
C SER A 778 -33.55 54.00 12.90
N GLY A 779 -34.86 53.89 13.17
CA GLY A 779 -35.69 54.99 13.66
C GLY A 779 -35.34 55.52 15.07
N CYS A 780 -34.35 54.94 15.77
CA CYS A 780 -33.81 55.48 17.03
C CYS A 780 -32.45 56.18 16.88
N LEU A 781 -31.78 56.10 15.73
CA LEU A 781 -30.51 56.80 15.47
C LEU A 781 -30.71 58.11 14.69
N GLU A 782 -31.78 58.24 13.90
CA GLU A 782 -32.11 59.47 13.15
C GLU A 782 -32.57 60.64 14.06
N LYS A 783 -32.84 60.39 15.36
CA LYS A 783 -33.16 61.41 16.36
C LYS A 783 -31.95 61.95 17.15
N ILE A 784 -30.73 61.65 16.72
CA ILE A 784 -29.50 62.23 17.30
C ILE A 784 -28.86 63.27 16.35
N PHE A 785 -29.32 63.35 15.09
CA PHE A 785 -28.79 64.28 14.08
C PHE A 785 -29.88 65.03 13.28
N THR A 786 -31.04 65.27 13.88
CA THR A 786 -32.07 66.24 13.41
C THR A 786 -32.56 67.11 14.56
#